data_AF-A0A936I853-F1
#
_entry.id   AF-A0A936I853-F1
#
_cell.length_a   1.000
_cell.length_b   1.000
_cell.length_c   1.000
_cell.angle_alpha   90.00
_cell.angle_beta   90.00
_cell.angle_gamma   90.00
#
_symmetry.space_group_name_H-M   'P 1'
#
loop_
_entity.id
_entity.type
_entity.pdbx_description
1 polymer ?
#
loop_
_entity_poly.entity_id
_entity_poly.type
_entity_poly.pdbx_seq_one_letter_code
_entity_poly.pdbx_strand_id
1 'polypeptide(L)'
;MRPLQTKVVDGTDEHLKAYELLTLKVQEIVKQIDGTAGNIEYITLSTPKFKWTLQLFEYSFLTSKYKRFTGSSGAIKELERRNDFRSFKGFIKGNNQSKVSLFVADGFFKLMIEDTKETYFIEPLDMESLNANLPANEQFIAYKKSDLIEKNGHKCGVKNHDEHILKNNITESVSQALAARPCKPCGEIQVALAADYNMYRKYGGDYAATENQMVTVLADVQTVFDDEFENEYVVEPTGIFIYEDKAMDPFDQLTNLNAMLDKFAVEAPSIFSSSAYDLATLWTAKFGPLGEVGVGYQGSVCDPARCYSVCSDFWGPGGRQPDYLTLQAHQFGHNFNMVHDPFSGPTIMAPGLPHGQIWSFLSKDALNLFVREAMFLGNCISICPNSSAPVPEFSSDVTYGCQPVTVKFKDNSLNTTTWKWKFPGGVPDTSILQNPVVVYRTPGIYPVTLEAGNHRCEVLITKTDFIEINDIPRADFNWGIQGREVFFINLSERGVDYFWNFGDGEFSDEMNPFHVYYTDSTYEITLRVVNDCGENTIKKTLKIESIPTAEFEADTAGACAPGNIHFKDMSSPNAKTFQWDFPGGVPSVSTQRNPVVRYDLPGKYDVRLTVYSTRFNSSITKKEYVTIDSVPVAGFTQSVNVGQVSFTHNSRYAKSHLWIFGDNTTSTDSSPVHLYTEGTYDVIYVAINNCGRDTARTKITIGVVPTPAFVSNRQSGCAPYQVSFQNQSVAANDYVWYFPGGNPSTSTDPNPTVSYPTKGKYDVKLVAKNVFYSDSITKKDFIEVRSKPDVDFNVSIVGFKAFFTNQTIDGTNYIWDFGNGKASFTQNPEMDYGVEGEFNVRLISQNICGTDTVIKKVAVYLIPKVNFSANTIKGCPPLKVNFQDLSSVDVVQWDWQFESGIPATSTAKNPEVIFNQHGKYAVKLTVKNSNGTNALTRVQYIEVQSPIECPEHTTNTKSLLDDKIFQHPFQGGDLNKYARVSKNLHSRIYPNPASQEIYFETQASAQNPSRIEIFALDGKPIMQANIEQKLYRFDAGNLSEGSYLVKITSGTNSQMERLVIIK
;
A
#
# COMPACT_ATOMS: atom_id res chain seq x y z
N MET A 1 -69.66 -15.80 6.11
CA MET A 1 -70.40 -15.09 7.16
C MET A 1 -71.73 -14.64 6.57
N ARG A 2 -72.88 -14.76 7.27
CA ARG A 2 -74.18 -14.31 6.74
C ARG A 2 -74.61 -13.02 7.47
N PRO A 3 -75.00 -11.95 6.77
CA PRO A 3 -75.40 -10.70 7.43
C PRO A 3 -76.77 -10.84 8.09
N LEU A 4 -76.93 -10.27 9.29
CA LEU A 4 -78.24 -10.14 9.93
C LEU A 4 -79.00 -8.92 9.41
N GLN A 5 -78.31 -7.78 9.35
CA GLN A 5 -78.73 -6.52 8.77
C GLN A 5 -77.46 -5.66 8.57
N THR A 6 -77.25 -5.08 7.40
CA THR A 6 -76.32 -3.95 7.24
C THR A 6 -77.05 -2.68 7.69
N LYS A 7 -76.88 -2.28 8.94
CA LYS A 7 -77.33 -0.97 9.42
C LYS A 7 -76.21 0.05 9.20
N VAL A 8 -76.46 1.04 8.34
CA VAL A 8 -75.87 2.37 8.49
C VAL A 8 -76.95 3.15 9.26
N VAL A 9 -76.82 3.25 10.58
CA VAL A 9 -77.82 3.94 11.40
C VAL A 9 -77.12 4.97 12.26
N ASP A 10 -77.50 6.23 12.05
CA ASP A 10 -77.50 7.25 13.11
C ASP A 10 -78.33 6.71 14.28
N GLY A 11 -77.67 6.26 15.35
CA GLY A 11 -78.28 5.97 16.65
C GLY A 11 -78.65 4.51 16.93
N THR A 12 -77.76 3.82 17.65
CA THR A 12 -78.00 3.15 18.97
C THR A 12 -76.74 2.46 19.50
N ASP A 13 -75.62 2.48 18.76
CA ASP A 13 -74.29 2.26 19.35
C ASP A 13 -73.61 3.63 19.45
N GLU A 14 -73.39 4.13 20.66
CA GLU A 14 -72.84 5.47 20.92
C GLU A 14 -71.31 5.56 20.68
N HIS A 15 -70.68 4.50 20.12
CA HIS A 15 -69.22 4.31 20.17
C HIS A 15 -68.53 4.04 18.83
N LEU A 16 -69.29 3.72 17.78
CA LEU A 16 -68.76 3.45 16.44
C LEU A 16 -69.44 4.35 15.38
N LYS A 17 -68.62 5.03 14.57
CA LYS A 17 -69.04 5.81 13.39
C LYS A 17 -69.63 4.90 12.31
N ALA A 18 -69.12 3.67 12.19
CA ALA A 18 -69.58 2.67 11.23
C ALA A 18 -69.22 1.24 11.68
N TYR A 19 -70.12 0.28 11.43
CA TYR A 19 -69.88 -1.15 11.69
C TYR A 19 -70.76 -2.06 10.80
N GLU A 20 -70.56 -3.38 10.91
CA GLU A 20 -71.41 -4.43 10.34
C GLU A 20 -71.83 -5.44 11.41
N LEU A 21 -73.09 -5.85 11.43
CA LEU A 21 -73.57 -6.97 12.24
C LEU A 21 -73.51 -8.28 11.45
N LEU A 22 -72.86 -9.27 12.02
CA LEU A 22 -72.57 -10.56 11.39
C LEU A 22 -73.17 -11.71 12.21
N THR A 23 -73.67 -12.74 11.52
CA THR A 23 -73.88 -14.06 12.13
C THR A 23 -72.78 -15.02 11.70
N LEU A 24 -72.09 -15.60 12.68
CA LEU A 24 -71.05 -16.60 12.50
C LEU A 24 -71.42 -17.88 13.24
N LYS A 25 -71.48 -19.00 12.51
CA LYS A 25 -71.58 -20.33 13.12
C LYS A 25 -70.20 -20.80 13.55
N VAL A 26 -69.79 -20.44 14.76
CA VAL A 26 -68.44 -20.73 15.28
C VAL A 26 -68.10 -22.22 15.19
N GLN A 27 -69.07 -23.10 15.46
CA GLN A 27 -68.90 -24.56 15.38
C GLN A 27 -68.56 -25.08 13.97
N GLU A 28 -69.06 -24.44 12.90
CA GLU A 28 -68.68 -24.79 11.53
C GLU A 28 -67.24 -24.35 11.22
N ILE A 29 -66.79 -23.23 11.81
CA ILE A 29 -65.43 -22.73 11.68
C ILE A 29 -64.46 -23.68 12.40
N VAL A 30 -64.74 -24.03 13.66
CA VAL A 30 -63.93 -24.99 14.43
C VAL A 30 -63.76 -26.31 13.67
N LYS A 31 -64.85 -26.87 13.14
CA LYS A 31 -64.80 -28.12 12.36
C LYS A 31 -63.92 -28.03 11.11
N GLN A 32 -63.88 -26.89 10.44
CA GLN A 32 -63.00 -26.67 9.28
C GLN A 32 -61.54 -26.60 9.70
N ILE A 33 -61.26 -25.93 10.82
CA ILE A 33 -59.92 -25.79 11.39
C ILE A 33 -59.41 -27.16 11.91
N ASP A 34 -60.27 -28.02 12.47
CA ASP A 34 -59.91 -29.39 12.88
C ASP A 34 -59.50 -30.30 11.70
N GLY A 35 -60.00 -30.03 10.49
CA GLY A 35 -59.68 -30.79 9.28
C GLY A 35 -58.31 -30.44 8.67
N THR A 36 -57.67 -29.38 9.15
CA THR A 36 -56.34 -28.91 8.72
C THR A 36 -55.34 -29.20 9.82
N ALA A 37 -54.26 -29.93 9.53
CA ALA A 37 -53.30 -30.44 10.52
C ALA A 37 -52.43 -29.35 11.18
N GLY A 38 -53.03 -28.39 11.89
CA GLY A 38 -52.40 -27.32 12.67
C GLY A 38 -51.93 -26.10 11.87
N ASN A 39 -51.60 -26.26 10.58
CA ASN A 39 -51.26 -25.12 9.72
C ASN A 39 -52.29 -24.97 8.61
N ILE A 40 -52.85 -23.77 8.50
CA ILE A 40 -53.89 -23.46 7.52
C ILE A 40 -53.26 -22.66 6.40
N GLU A 41 -53.09 -23.33 5.27
CA GLU A 41 -52.41 -22.75 4.12
C GLU A 41 -53.10 -21.46 3.66
N TYR A 42 -54.43 -21.47 3.47
CA TYR A 42 -55.23 -20.26 3.22
C TYR A 42 -56.70 -20.37 3.70
N ILE A 43 -57.19 -19.38 4.48
CA ILE A 43 -58.62 -19.15 4.75
C ILE A 43 -59.09 -17.89 4.03
N THR A 44 -60.20 -17.98 3.29
CA THR A 44 -60.87 -16.78 2.76
C THR A 44 -62.01 -16.36 3.68
N LEU A 45 -61.88 -15.19 4.28
CA LEU A 45 -62.93 -14.54 5.06
C LEU A 45 -63.60 -13.46 4.20
N SER A 46 -64.93 -13.47 4.15
CA SER A 46 -65.70 -12.48 3.41
C SER A 46 -66.91 -12.05 4.23
N THR A 47 -66.99 -10.74 4.47
CA THR A 47 -68.19 -9.99 4.90
C THR A 47 -68.77 -9.24 3.69
N PRO A 48 -69.92 -8.56 3.81
CA PRO A 48 -70.43 -7.70 2.76
C PRO A 48 -69.49 -6.53 2.38
N LYS A 49 -68.79 -5.93 3.35
CA LYS A 49 -67.82 -4.84 3.10
C LYS A 49 -66.37 -5.30 2.92
N PHE A 50 -65.98 -6.43 3.50
CA PHE A 50 -64.57 -6.82 3.60
C PHE A 50 -64.31 -8.22 3.06
N LYS A 51 -63.13 -8.42 2.46
CA LYS A 51 -62.67 -9.73 2.02
C LYS A 51 -61.17 -9.86 2.21
N TRP A 52 -60.76 -10.92 2.92
CA TRP A 52 -59.37 -11.25 3.19
C TRP A 52 -59.08 -12.70 2.86
N THR A 53 -57.87 -12.98 2.35
CA THR A 53 -57.33 -14.33 2.25
C THR A 53 -56.15 -14.40 3.21
N LEU A 54 -56.26 -15.19 4.26
CA LEU A 54 -55.33 -15.25 5.38
C LEU A 54 -54.55 -16.55 5.33
N GLN A 55 -53.24 -16.49 5.51
CA GLN A 55 -52.41 -17.66 5.80
C GLN A 55 -52.20 -17.71 7.31
N LEU A 56 -52.59 -18.80 7.95
CA LEU A 56 -52.65 -18.90 9.41
C LEU A 56 -51.81 -20.07 9.93
N PHE A 57 -51.15 -19.83 11.05
CA PHE A 57 -50.34 -20.80 11.77
C PHE A 57 -50.91 -20.91 13.17
N GLU A 58 -51.30 -22.12 13.56
CA GLU A 58 -51.73 -22.38 14.93
C GLU A 58 -50.53 -22.30 15.87
N TYR A 59 -50.71 -21.64 17.00
CA TYR A 59 -49.74 -21.62 18.08
C TYR A 59 -50.48 -21.77 19.40
N SER A 60 -49.80 -22.29 20.43
CA SER A 60 -50.40 -22.47 21.75
C SER A 60 -50.19 -21.21 22.58
N PHE A 61 -51.08 -20.21 22.48
CA PHE A 61 -51.01 -19.01 23.32
C PHE A 61 -51.21 -19.36 24.80
N LEU A 62 -52.16 -20.25 25.10
CA LEU A 62 -52.31 -20.84 26.43
C LEU A 62 -51.38 -22.03 26.56
N THR A 63 -50.28 -21.89 27.29
CA THR A 63 -49.33 -22.99 27.51
C THR A 63 -49.77 -23.89 28.67
N SER A 64 -48.98 -24.93 28.97
CA SER A 64 -49.22 -25.78 30.15
C SER A 64 -49.09 -25.05 31.49
N LYS A 65 -48.56 -23.82 31.50
CA LYS A 65 -48.42 -23.01 32.71
C LYS A 65 -49.73 -22.29 33.08
N TYR A 66 -50.64 -22.11 32.13
CA TYR A 66 -51.89 -21.36 32.32
C TYR A 66 -52.82 -22.03 33.32
N LYS A 67 -53.17 -21.31 34.39
CA LYS A 67 -54.09 -21.74 35.44
C LYS A 67 -55.30 -20.83 35.57
N ARG A 68 -56.42 -21.39 36.02
CA ARG A 68 -57.72 -20.70 36.10
C ARG A 68 -58.20 -20.71 37.54
N PHE A 69 -58.61 -19.55 38.04
CA PHE A 69 -59.07 -19.39 39.42
C PHE A 69 -60.38 -18.63 39.47
N THR A 70 -61.20 -18.94 40.48
CA THR A 70 -62.44 -18.23 40.79
C THR A 70 -62.54 -17.92 42.27
N GLY A 71 -63.11 -16.75 42.59
CA GLY A 71 -63.64 -16.43 43.90
C GLY A 71 -65.18 -16.56 43.90
N SER A 72 -65.70 -17.66 44.43
CA SER A 72 -67.14 -17.91 44.57
C SER A 72 -67.47 -18.66 45.85
N SER A 73 -68.67 -18.42 46.41
CA SER A 73 -69.20 -19.17 47.56
C SER A 73 -68.30 -19.16 48.81
N GLY A 74 -67.56 -18.07 49.05
CA GLY A 74 -66.71 -17.89 50.23
C GLY A 74 -65.34 -18.58 50.17
N ALA A 75 -64.92 -19.14 49.03
CA ALA A 75 -63.61 -19.78 48.86
C ALA A 75 -62.94 -19.46 47.52
N ILE A 76 -61.61 -19.49 47.49
CA ILE A 76 -60.83 -19.45 46.23
C ILE A 76 -60.70 -20.88 45.72
N LYS A 77 -61.00 -21.10 44.43
CA LYS A 77 -60.93 -22.42 43.78
C LYS A 77 -60.15 -22.35 42.46
N GLU A 78 -59.25 -23.32 42.25
CA GLU A 78 -58.63 -23.58 40.94
C GLU A 78 -59.57 -24.40 40.05
N LEU A 79 -59.70 -24.02 38.78
CA LEU A 79 -60.56 -24.65 37.78
C LEU A 79 -59.73 -25.47 36.79
N GLU A 80 -60.34 -26.52 36.25
CA GLU A 80 -59.72 -27.36 35.20
C GLU A 80 -59.37 -26.54 33.95
N ARG A 81 -58.26 -26.90 33.30
CA ARG A 81 -57.84 -26.28 32.04
C ARG A 81 -58.82 -26.58 30.92
N ARG A 82 -59.09 -25.57 30.09
CA ARG A 82 -59.89 -25.68 28.87
C ARG A 82 -59.05 -26.16 27.69
N ASN A 83 -59.62 -27.04 26.87
CA ASN A 83 -58.98 -27.59 25.66
C ASN A 83 -59.62 -27.07 24.36
N ASP A 84 -60.66 -26.25 24.44
CA ASP A 84 -61.38 -25.70 23.30
C ASP A 84 -60.75 -24.41 22.74
N PHE A 85 -59.81 -23.80 23.48
CA PHE A 85 -59.09 -22.61 23.02
C PHE A 85 -58.09 -22.94 21.93
N ARG A 86 -58.23 -22.25 20.79
CA ARG A 86 -57.30 -22.31 19.67
C ARG A 86 -56.91 -20.91 19.24
N SER A 87 -55.62 -20.69 19.06
CA SER A 87 -55.04 -19.39 18.73
C SER A 87 -54.18 -19.48 17.47
N PHE A 88 -54.34 -18.50 16.60
CA PHE A 88 -53.68 -18.45 15.31
C PHE A 88 -53.05 -17.09 15.09
N LYS A 89 -51.85 -17.09 14.53
CA LYS A 89 -51.19 -15.91 13.97
C LYS A 89 -51.06 -16.05 12.48
N GLY A 90 -50.92 -14.95 11.77
CA GLY A 90 -50.72 -15.03 10.33
C GLY A 90 -50.63 -13.68 9.64
N PHE A 91 -50.77 -13.75 8.32
CA PHE A 91 -50.72 -12.59 7.43
C PHE A 91 -51.73 -12.74 6.28
N ILE A 92 -52.10 -11.62 5.67
CA ILE A 92 -52.86 -11.56 4.43
C ILE A 92 -51.98 -12.10 3.30
N LYS A 93 -52.51 -13.03 2.50
CA LYS A 93 -51.85 -13.61 1.34
C LYS A 93 -51.33 -12.51 0.40
N GLY A 94 -50.02 -12.52 0.16
CA GLY A 94 -49.35 -11.52 -0.70
C GLY A 94 -48.94 -10.23 0.03
N ASN A 95 -49.25 -10.10 1.33
CA ASN A 95 -48.80 -9.02 2.18
C ASN A 95 -48.24 -9.58 3.50
N ASN A 96 -46.98 -10.01 3.48
CA ASN A 96 -46.32 -10.60 4.65
C ASN A 96 -46.02 -9.58 5.76
N GLN A 97 -46.30 -8.28 5.55
CA GLN A 97 -46.17 -7.23 6.56
C GLN A 97 -47.46 -7.02 7.36
N SER A 98 -48.56 -7.64 6.94
CA SER A 98 -49.81 -7.60 7.72
C SER A 98 -49.75 -8.58 8.89
N LYS A 99 -50.36 -8.21 10.02
CA LYS A 99 -50.44 -9.05 11.22
C LYS A 99 -51.88 -9.50 11.41
N VAL A 100 -52.07 -10.77 11.76
CA VAL A 100 -53.38 -11.37 12.01
C VAL A 100 -53.34 -12.08 13.35
N SER A 101 -54.32 -11.78 14.21
CA SER A 101 -54.63 -12.51 15.44
C SER A 101 -56.02 -13.12 15.28
N LEU A 102 -56.13 -14.44 15.36
CA LEU A 102 -57.41 -15.14 15.35
C LEU A 102 -57.52 -16.07 16.56
N PHE A 103 -58.63 -15.93 17.28
CA PHE A 103 -58.98 -16.76 18.41
C PHE A 103 -60.34 -17.41 18.21
N VAL A 104 -60.38 -18.71 18.51
CA VAL A 104 -61.60 -19.50 18.47
C VAL A 104 -61.69 -20.35 19.73
N ALA A 105 -62.87 -20.36 20.34
CA ALA A 105 -63.22 -21.25 21.45
C ALA A 105 -64.71 -21.66 21.30
N ASP A 106 -65.24 -22.50 22.19
CA ASP A 106 -66.65 -22.89 22.09
C ASP A 106 -67.57 -21.66 22.19
N GLY A 107 -68.32 -21.39 21.12
CA GLY A 107 -69.21 -20.23 21.02
C GLY A 107 -68.51 -18.86 20.97
N PHE A 108 -67.18 -18.80 20.78
CA PHE A 108 -66.42 -17.56 20.77
C PHE A 108 -65.52 -17.46 19.54
N PHE A 109 -65.51 -16.29 18.92
CA PHE A 109 -64.67 -15.96 17.77
C PHE A 109 -64.21 -14.50 17.88
N LYS A 110 -62.91 -14.27 17.79
CA LYS A 110 -62.35 -12.93 17.70
C LYS A 110 -61.24 -12.90 16.66
N LEU A 111 -61.28 -11.90 15.79
CA LEU A 111 -60.30 -11.70 14.73
C LEU A 111 -59.84 -10.25 14.73
N MET A 112 -58.54 -10.06 14.72
CA MET A 112 -57.90 -8.78 14.42
C MET A 112 -57.01 -8.94 13.19
N ILE A 113 -57.11 -7.97 12.27
CA ILE A 113 -56.27 -7.87 11.09
C ILE A 113 -55.68 -6.46 11.06
N GLU A 114 -54.36 -6.38 11.15
CA GLU A 114 -53.60 -5.15 10.94
C GLU A 114 -53.00 -5.18 9.53
N ASP A 115 -53.48 -4.28 8.67
CA ASP A 115 -52.82 -3.94 7.41
C ASP A 115 -51.94 -2.70 7.63
N THR A 116 -51.02 -2.44 6.71
CA THR A 116 -50.12 -1.27 6.64
C THR A 116 -50.79 0.11 6.77
N LYS A 117 -52.13 0.20 6.77
CA LYS A 117 -52.89 1.46 6.82
C LYS A 117 -54.04 1.49 7.83
N GLU A 118 -54.55 0.35 8.27
CA GLU A 118 -55.81 0.25 9.02
C GLU A 118 -55.88 -1.07 9.78
N THR A 119 -56.57 -1.06 10.92
CA THR A 119 -56.83 -2.26 11.72
C THR A 119 -58.31 -2.58 11.72
N TYR A 120 -58.63 -3.85 11.51
CA TYR A 120 -59.99 -4.36 11.41
C TYR A 120 -60.24 -5.35 12.55
N PHE A 121 -61.41 -5.27 13.15
CA PHE A 121 -61.85 -6.16 14.21
C PHE A 121 -63.11 -6.90 13.79
N ILE A 122 -63.20 -8.17 14.18
CA ILE A 122 -64.45 -8.93 14.29
C ILE A 122 -64.50 -9.49 15.70
N GLU A 123 -65.49 -9.09 16.48
CA GLU A 123 -65.63 -9.49 17.89
C GLU A 123 -67.08 -9.79 18.26
N PRO A 124 -67.34 -10.52 19.37
CA PRO A 124 -68.69 -10.80 19.82
C PRO A 124 -69.48 -9.50 20.04
N LEU A 125 -70.75 -9.52 19.65
CA LEU A 125 -71.66 -8.41 19.90
C LEU A 125 -71.92 -8.28 21.40
N ASP A 126 -71.99 -7.05 21.88
CA ASP A 126 -72.26 -6.76 23.30
C ASP A 126 -73.56 -7.38 23.79
N MET A 127 -73.57 -7.88 25.03
CA MET A 127 -74.69 -8.62 25.63
C MET A 127 -75.99 -7.80 25.65
N GLU A 128 -75.89 -6.49 25.85
CA GLU A 128 -77.04 -5.59 25.88
C GLU A 128 -77.56 -5.21 24.49
N SER A 129 -76.75 -5.44 23.46
CA SER A 129 -77.07 -5.19 22.06
C SER A 129 -77.50 -6.46 21.31
N LEU A 130 -77.56 -7.60 22.00
CA LEU A 130 -77.95 -8.88 21.40
C LEU A 130 -79.40 -8.85 20.91
N ASN A 131 -79.60 -9.40 19.72
CA ASN A 131 -80.94 -9.70 19.25
C ASN A 131 -81.44 -10.95 19.98
N ALA A 132 -82.51 -10.80 20.76
CA ALA A 132 -83.13 -11.88 21.55
C ALA A 132 -83.61 -13.09 20.71
N ASN A 133 -83.76 -12.93 19.38
CA ASN A 133 -84.22 -14.00 18.49
C ASN A 133 -83.09 -14.86 17.89
N LEU A 134 -81.84 -14.58 18.22
CA LEU A 134 -80.68 -15.29 17.69
C LEU A 134 -79.78 -15.78 18.82
N PRO A 135 -79.03 -16.88 18.63
CA PRO A 135 -78.07 -17.34 19.62
C PRO A 135 -77.04 -16.25 19.93
N ALA A 136 -76.81 -15.96 21.22
CA ALA A 136 -75.86 -14.93 21.66
C ALA A 136 -74.43 -15.20 21.13
N ASN A 137 -74.03 -16.48 21.14
CA ASN A 137 -72.73 -16.96 20.69
C ASN A 137 -72.54 -17.00 19.16
N GLU A 138 -73.53 -16.54 18.38
CA GLU A 138 -73.44 -16.45 16.92
C GLU A 138 -73.50 -15.01 16.41
N GLN A 139 -73.58 -13.99 17.28
CA GLN A 139 -73.72 -12.58 16.90
C GLN A 139 -72.42 -11.81 17.09
N PHE A 140 -71.94 -11.16 16.03
CA PHE A 140 -70.64 -10.48 15.99
C PHE A 140 -70.76 -9.10 15.35
N ILE A 141 -69.82 -8.22 15.69
CA ILE A 141 -69.64 -6.92 15.08
C ILE A 141 -68.32 -6.87 14.32
N ALA A 142 -68.31 -6.28 13.13
CA ALA A 142 -67.10 -6.00 12.37
C ALA A 142 -66.95 -4.51 12.09
N TYR A 143 -65.79 -3.95 12.39
CA TYR A 143 -65.52 -2.50 12.28
C TYR A 143 -64.04 -2.22 12.05
N LYS A 144 -63.75 -0.99 11.60
CA LYS A 144 -62.37 -0.48 11.54
C LYS A 144 -62.04 0.25 12.81
N LYS A 145 -60.76 0.23 13.19
CA LYS A 145 -60.29 1.02 14.32
C LYS A 145 -60.57 2.52 14.14
N SER A 146 -60.40 3.06 12.93
CA SER A 146 -60.73 4.45 12.60
C SER A 146 -62.19 4.85 12.88
N ASP A 147 -63.09 3.87 12.93
CA ASP A 147 -64.52 4.07 13.16
C ASP A 147 -64.85 4.22 14.65
N LEU A 148 -63.90 4.05 15.57
CA LEU A 148 -64.12 4.36 16.99
C LEU A 148 -64.39 5.87 17.19
N ILE A 149 -65.39 6.18 18.01
CA ILE A 149 -65.74 7.57 18.38
C ILE A 149 -64.90 7.99 19.58
N GLU A 150 -64.05 9.00 19.37
CA GLU A 150 -63.23 9.59 20.44
C GLU A 150 -64.08 10.46 21.37
N LYS A 151 -64.12 10.12 22.67
CA LYS A 151 -64.73 10.96 23.70
C LYS A 151 -63.65 11.70 24.49
N ASN A 152 -63.69 13.03 24.43
CA ASN A 152 -62.77 13.92 25.15
C ASN A 152 -63.04 13.89 26.66
N GLY A 153 -61.98 13.78 27.48
CA GLY A 153 -62.06 13.89 28.95
C GLY A 153 -61.53 12.69 29.75
N HIS A 154 -61.11 11.62 29.09
CA HIS A 154 -60.51 10.45 29.73
C HIS A 154 -58.98 10.46 29.62
N LYS A 155 -58.30 9.93 30.64
CA LYS A 155 -56.83 9.94 30.76
C LYS A 155 -56.29 8.63 31.33
N CYS A 156 -55.06 8.28 30.96
CA CYS A 156 -54.29 7.23 31.62
C CYS A 156 -53.42 7.83 32.73
N GLY A 157 -53.31 7.12 33.85
CA GLY A 157 -52.50 7.50 34.99
C GLY A 157 -51.28 6.61 35.16
N VAL A 158 -50.28 7.11 35.89
CA VAL A 158 -49.09 6.35 36.27
C VAL A 158 -48.71 6.69 37.70
N LYS A 159 -48.26 5.69 38.47
CA LYS A 159 -47.61 5.92 39.77
C LYS A 159 -46.10 5.93 39.56
N ASN A 160 -45.52 7.12 39.59
CA ASN A 160 -44.08 7.35 39.45
C ASN A 160 -43.33 6.80 40.67
N HIS A 161 -42.12 6.31 40.42
CA HIS A 161 -41.16 5.91 41.45
C HIS A 161 -40.06 6.98 41.57
N ASP A 162 -39.75 7.41 42.80
CA ASP A 162 -38.52 8.14 43.10
C ASP A 162 -37.36 7.13 43.23
N GLU A 163 -36.39 7.21 42.30
CA GLU A 163 -35.10 6.51 42.31
C GLU A 163 -35.12 4.96 42.24
N HIS A 164 -35.10 4.42 41.02
CA HIS A 164 -34.25 3.25 40.74
C HIS A 164 -33.06 3.71 39.90
N ILE A 165 -32.05 4.27 40.58
CA ILE A 165 -30.73 4.45 40.00
C ILE A 165 -30.05 3.07 39.99
N LEU A 166 -30.18 2.32 38.90
CA LEU A 166 -29.18 1.30 38.58
C LEU A 166 -28.04 1.97 37.80
N LYS A 167 -27.23 2.75 38.53
CA LYS A 167 -25.88 3.07 38.09
C LYS A 167 -25.10 1.76 38.10
N ASN A 168 -24.77 1.19 36.94
CA ASN A 168 -23.40 0.73 36.63
C ASN A 168 -23.25 0.21 35.20
N ASN A 169 -22.08 0.57 34.63
CA ASN A 169 -21.52 0.22 33.33
C ASN A 169 -21.87 -1.19 32.81
N ILE A 170 -22.71 -1.26 31.77
CA ILE A 170 -22.72 -2.40 30.85
C ILE A 170 -21.82 -2.04 29.67
N THR A 171 -20.80 -2.87 29.44
CA THR A 171 -19.79 -2.69 28.39
C THR A 171 -20.38 -2.97 27.00
N GLU A 172 -19.88 -2.27 25.97
CA GLU A 172 -20.17 -2.45 24.53
C GLU A 172 -20.11 -3.90 24.01
N SER A 173 -19.55 -4.82 24.80
CA SER A 173 -19.37 -6.24 24.44
C SER A 173 -20.67 -7.04 24.28
N VAL A 174 -21.76 -6.65 24.97
CA VAL A 174 -23.05 -7.38 24.89
C VAL A 174 -23.83 -6.99 23.62
N SER A 175 -23.75 -5.73 23.21
CA SER A 175 -24.41 -5.22 22.00
C SER A 175 -23.89 -5.87 20.72
N GLN A 176 -22.59 -6.18 20.67
CA GLN A 176 -21.97 -6.82 19.50
C GLN A 176 -22.24 -8.33 19.44
N ALA A 177 -22.50 -8.99 20.57
CA ALA A 177 -22.81 -10.42 20.62
C ALA A 177 -24.25 -10.77 20.17
N LEU A 178 -25.17 -9.80 20.23
CA LEU A 178 -26.58 -9.97 19.84
C LEU A 178 -26.85 -9.59 18.37
N ALA A 179 -26.04 -8.69 17.80
CA ALA A 179 -26.16 -8.25 16.40
C ALA A 179 -25.75 -9.31 15.34
N ALA A 180 -25.16 -10.43 15.77
CA ALA A 180 -24.60 -11.46 14.88
C ALA A 180 -25.36 -12.79 14.90
N ARG A 181 -26.53 -12.86 15.55
CA ARG A 181 -27.31 -14.10 15.60
C ARG A 181 -28.33 -14.14 14.45
N PRO A 182 -28.50 -15.29 13.78
CA PRO A 182 -29.48 -15.44 12.70
C PRO A 182 -30.94 -15.32 13.16
N CYS A 183 -31.21 -15.31 14.48
CA CYS A 183 -32.54 -15.13 15.06
C CYS A 183 -32.45 -14.08 16.20
N LYS A 184 -33.41 -13.15 16.28
CA LYS A 184 -33.53 -12.21 17.41
C LYS A 184 -33.61 -13.00 18.74
N PRO A 185 -32.92 -12.58 19.81
CA PRO A 185 -33.13 -13.13 21.15
C PRO A 185 -34.61 -13.02 21.55
N CYS A 186 -35.15 -14.01 22.25
CA CYS A 186 -36.57 -14.07 22.62
C CYS A 186 -36.74 -14.08 24.14
N GLY A 187 -37.51 -13.14 24.68
CA GLY A 187 -37.93 -13.07 26.08
C GLY A 187 -39.43 -13.37 26.24
N GLU A 188 -39.79 -14.14 27.25
CA GLU A 188 -41.17 -14.51 27.60
C GLU A 188 -41.62 -13.66 28.80
N ILE A 189 -42.70 -12.90 28.63
CA ILE A 189 -43.31 -12.03 29.63
C ILE A 189 -44.52 -12.78 30.20
N GLN A 190 -44.40 -13.28 31.41
CA GLN A 190 -45.46 -14.02 32.09
C GLN A 190 -46.50 -13.06 32.67
N VAL A 191 -47.77 -13.19 32.27
CA VAL A 191 -48.84 -12.27 32.64
C VAL A 191 -49.95 -13.00 33.40
N ALA A 192 -50.30 -12.47 34.57
CA ALA A 192 -51.52 -12.85 35.30
C ALA A 192 -52.63 -11.82 35.08
N LEU A 193 -53.87 -12.30 34.94
CA LEU A 193 -55.05 -11.47 34.67
C LEU A 193 -56.09 -11.65 35.78
N ALA A 194 -56.60 -10.56 36.35
CA ALA A 194 -57.69 -10.61 37.32
C ALA A 194 -58.90 -9.83 36.83
N ALA A 195 -60.12 -10.25 37.14
CA ALA A 195 -61.35 -9.51 36.87
C ALA A 195 -62.16 -9.34 38.15
N ASP A 196 -62.58 -8.10 38.41
CA ASP A 196 -63.52 -7.78 39.49
C ASP A 196 -64.94 -8.31 39.18
N TYR A 197 -65.84 -8.23 40.16
CA TYR A 197 -67.21 -8.73 39.98
C TYR A 197 -67.97 -7.96 38.89
N ASN A 198 -67.65 -6.69 38.67
CA ASN A 198 -68.31 -5.87 37.66
C ASN A 198 -67.92 -6.30 36.24
N MET A 199 -66.67 -6.73 36.04
CA MET A 199 -66.23 -7.38 34.80
C MET A 199 -66.98 -8.68 34.54
N TYR A 200 -67.06 -9.56 35.53
CA TYR A 200 -67.81 -10.81 35.40
C TYR A 200 -69.29 -10.55 35.01
N ARG A 201 -69.92 -9.56 35.66
CA ARG A 201 -71.29 -9.16 35.35
C ARG A 201 -71.46 -8.55 33.97
N LYS A 202 -70.48 -7.79 33.49
CA LYS A 202 -70.49 -7.21 32.15
C LYS A 202 -70.58 -8.28 31.07
N TYR A 203 -69.85 -9.37 31.22
CA TYR A 203 -69.86 -10.50 30.29
C TYR A 203 -70.94 -11.54 30.65
N GLY A 204 -72.12 -11.05 31.06
CA GLY A 204 -73.30 -11.88 31.28
C GLY A 204 -73.30 -12.71 32.56
N GLY A 205 -72.32 -12.52 33.45
CA GLY A 205 -72.12 -13.44 34.58
C GLY A 205 -71.67 -14.82 34.10
N ASP A 206 -70.82 -14.86 33.08
CA ASP A 206 -70.24 -16.08 32.53
C ASP A 206 -68.70 -16.02 32.65
N TYR A 207 -68.14 -17.00 33.35
CA TYR A 207 -66.69 -17.10 33.56
C TYR A 207 -65.96 -17.27 32.23
N ALA A 208 -66.46 -18.16 31.35
CA ALA A 208 -65.82 -18.47 30.08
C ALA A 208 -65.89 -17.27 29.13
N ALA A 209 -67.00 -16.52 29.10
CA ALA A 209 -67.11 -15.30 28.30
C ALA A 209 -66.13 -14.21 28.76
N THR A 210 -66.02 -14.00 30.08
CA THR A 210 -65.08 -13.05 30.69
C THR A 210 -63.62 -13.46 30.41
N GLU A 211 -63.31 -14.74 30.60
CA GLU A 211 -61.99 -15.33 30.32
C GLU A 211 -61.61 -15.19 28.84
N ASN A 212 -62.52 -15.57 27.94
CA ASN A 212 -62.30 -15.48 26.49
C ASN A 212 -61.93 -14.03 26.13
N GLN A 213 -62.69 -13.05 26.59
CA GLN A 213 -62.42 -11.66 26.26
C GLN A 213 -61.05 -11.20 26.78
N MET A 214 -60.74 -11.47 28.04
CA MET A 214 -59.48 -11.03 28.65
C MET A 214 -58.25 -11.64 27.99
N VAL A 215 -58.27 -12.96 27.77
CA VAL A 215 -57.16 -13.69 27.16
C VAL A 215 -56.97 -13.27 25.69
N THR A 216 -58.06 -13.09 24.94
CA THR A 216 -57.97 -12.75 23.52
C THR A 216 -57.45 -11.33 23.28
N VAL A 217 -57.80 -10.37 24.15
CA VAL A 217 -57.17 -9.05 24.12
C VAL A 217 -55.68 -9.14 24.45
N LEU A 218 -55.27 -9.95 25.43
CA LEU A 218 -53.85 -10.12 25.71
C LEU A 218 -53.09 -10.72 24.52
N ALA A 219 -53.75 -11.57 23.73
CA ALA A 219 -53.16 -12.07 22.49
C ALA A 219 -53.16 -11.05 21.34
N ASP A 220 -54.13 -10.15 21.31
CA ASP A 220 -54.05 -8.98 20.44
C ASP A 220 -52.91 -8.06 20.88
N VAL A 221 -52.62 -7.96 22.19
CA VAL A 221 -51.47 -7.21 22.71
C VAL A 221 -50.17 -7.84 22.23
N GLN A 222 -50.10 -9.17 22.17
CA GLN A 222 -48.94 -9.86 21.59
C GLN A 222 -48.64 -9.39 20.15
N THR A 223 -49.65 -9.15 19.30
CA THR A 223 -49.36 -8.76 17.90
C THR A 223 -48.79 -7.36 17.77
N VAL A 224 -49.08 -6.44 18.70
CA VAL A 224 -48.43 -5.13 18.76
C VAL A 224 -47.06 -5.19 19.43
N PHE A 225 -46.65 -6.32 20.00
CA PHE A 225 -45.27 -6.58 20.44
C PHE A 225 -44.43 -7.33 19.38
N ASP A 226 -45.08 -8.19 18.58
CA ASP A 226 -44.43 -9.01 17.54
C ASP A 226 -43.57 -8.14 16.60
N ASP A 227 -42.29 -8.49 16.47
CA ASP A 227 -41.31 -7.82 15.59
C ASP A 227 -41.04 -6.32 15.83
N GLU A 228 -41.56 -5.72 16.90
CA GLU A 228 -41.47 -4.26 17.11
C GLU A 228 -40.16 -3.77 17.75
N PHE A 229 -39.46 -4.64 18.49
CA PHE A 229 -38.32 -4.31 19.36
C PHE A 229 -37.01 -5.03 18.94
N GLU A 230 -35.89 -4.73 19.62
CA GLU A 230 -34.58 -5.37 19.34
C GLU A 230 -34.59 -6.88 19.63
N ASN A 231 -35.28 -7.27 20.70
CA ASN A 231 -35.57 -8.65 21.04
C ASN A 231 -37.03 -8.98 20.68
N GLU A 232 -37.30 -10.25 20.45
CA GLU A 232 -38.67 -10.75 20.32
C GLU A 232 -39.27 -10.95 21.71
N TYR A 233 -40.50 -10.47 21.94
CA TYR A 233 -41.17 -10.61 23.24
C TYR A 233 -42.45 -11.43 23.11
N VAL A 234 -42.53 -12.53 23.85
CA VAL A 234 -43.71 -13.40 23.90
C VAL A 234 -44.46 -13.13 25.21
N VAL A 235 -45.60 -12.46 25.12
CA VAL A 235 -46.61 -12.35 26.17
C VAL A 235 -47.23 -13.73 26.39
N GLU A 236 -47.01 -14.30 27.56
CA GLU A 236 -47.53 -15.62 27.95
C GLU A 236 -48.50 -15.47 29.13
N PRO A 237 -49.81 -15.74 28.96
CA PRO A 237 -50.73 -15.79 30.08
C PRO A 237 -50.42 -17.01 30.97
N THR A 238 -50.19 -16.79 32.26
CA THR A 238 -49.88 -17.85 33.24
C THR A 238 -51.00 -18.09 34.23
N GLY A 239 -51.87 -17.10 34.48
CA GLY A 239 -52.99 -17.25 35.39
C GLY A 239 -54.14 -16.29 35.07
N ILE A 240 -55.38 -16.75 35.29
CA ILE A 240 -56.56 -15.87 35.30
C ILE A 240 -57.37 -16.06 36.60
N PHE A 241 -57.81 -14.96 37.21
CA PHE A 241 -58.67 -14.97 38.40
C PHE A 241 -59.92 -14.14 38.14
N ILE A 242 -61.11 -14.67 38.43
CA ILE A 242 -62.38 -13.94 38.24
C ILE A 242 -63.19 -13.99 39.54
N TYR A 243 -63.61 -12.83 40.05
CA TYR A 243 -64.55 -12.75 41.17
C TYR A 243 -65.99 -12.94 40.67
N GLU A 244 -66.58 -14.11 40.90
CA GLU A 244 -67.96 -14.43 40.50
C GLU A 244 -68.99 -14.05 41.58
N ASP A 245 -68.53 -13.83 42.83
CA ASP A 245 -69.36 -13.41 43.96
C ASP A 245 -68.97 -12.00 44.42
N LYS A 246 -69.94 -11.09 44.38
CA LYS A 246 -69.80 -9.69 44.82
C LYS A 246 -69.28 -9.59 46.25
N ALA A 247 -69.67 -10.51 47.15
CA ALA A 247 -69.26 -10.48 48.55
C ALA A 247 -67.77 -10.80 48.74
N MET A 248 -67.15 -11.46 47.74
CA MET A 248 -65.74 -11.82 47.75
C MET A 248 -64.85 -10.79 47.02
N ASP A 249 -65.44 -9.89 46.24
CA ASP A 249 -64.72 -8.87 45.48
C ASP A 249 -64.18 -7.77 46.40
N PRO A 250 -62.86 -7.70 46.65
CA PRO A 250 -62.28 -6.70 47.54
C PRO A 250 -62.30 -5.30 46.92
N PHE A 251 -62.66 -5.17 45.65
CA PHE A 251 -62.71 -3.93 44.90
C PHE A 251 -64.13 -3.34 44.80
N ASP A 252 -65.17 -4.05 45.27
CA ASP A 252 -66.58 -3.65 45.07
C ASP A 252 -66.89 -2.22 45.56
N GLN A 253 -66.32 -1.81 46.69
CA GLN A 253 -66.55 -0.49 47.30
C GLN A 253 -65.58 0.60 46.82
N LEU A 254 -64.59 0.25 45.99
CA LEU A 254 -63.61 1.19 45.46
C LEU A 254 -64.13 1.82 44.16
N THR A 255 -63.95 3.14 44.04
CA THR A 255 -64.29 3.93 42.83
C THR A 255 -63.07 4.63 42.21
N ASN A 256 -61.92 4.58 42.88
CA ASN A 256 -60.66 5.19 42.43
C ASN A 256 -59.69 4.11 41.96
N LEU A 257 -59.28 4.17 40.69
CA LEU A 257 -58.36 3.18 40.09
C LEU A 257 -56.99 3.13 40.79
N ASN A 258 -56.49 4.24 41.35
CA ASN A 258 -55.23 4.23 42.13
C ASN A 258 -55.36 3.40 43.41
N ALA A 259 -56.52 3.47 44.08
CA ALA A 259 -56.81 2.68 45.28
C ALA A 259 -57.05 1.20 44.92
N MET A 260 -57.65 0.94 43.76
CA MET A 260 -57.77 -0.41 43.22
C MET A 260 -56.39 -1.01 42.89
N LEU A 261 -55.46 -0.23 42.34
CA LEU A 261 -54.09 -0.66 42.07
C LEU A 261 -53.33 -1.03 43.35
N ASP A 262 -53.39 -0.17 44.38
CA ASP A 262 -52.74 -0.46 45.67
C ASP A 262 -53.36 -1.70 46.33
N LYS A 263 -54.69 -1.86 46.25
CA LYS A 263 -55.37 -3.04 46.79
C LYS A 263 -54.99 -4.29 45.99
N PHE A 264 -54.92 -4.20 44.66
CA PHE A 264 -54.56 -5.34 43.81
C PHE A 264 -53.13 -5.81 44.05
N ALA A 265 -52.19 -4.88 44.27
CA ALA A 265 -50.81 -5.23 44.64
C ALA A 265 -50.70 -6.06 45.92
N VAL A 266 -51.67 -5.92 46.84
CA VAL A 266 -51.75 -6.73 48.08
C VAL A 266 -52.48 -8.06 47.84
N GLU A 267 -53.52 -8.08 47.01
CA GLU A 267 -54.35 -9.27 46.78
C GLU A 267 -53.71 -10.27 45.79
N ALA A 268 -53.05 -9.77 44.74
CA ALA A 268 -52.50 -10.56 43.64
C ALA A 268 -51.58 -11.72 44.07
N PRO A 269 -50.62 -11.54 45.02
CA PRO A 269 -49.76 -12.64 45.48
C PRO A 269 -50.53 -13.81 46.10
N SER A 270 -51.67 -13.54 46.73
CA SER A 270 -52.51 -14.57 47.37
C SER A 270 -53.32 -15.32 46.32
N ILE A 271 -54.02 -14.58 45.45
CA ILE A 271 -54.94 -15.17 44.46
C ILE A 271 -54.21 -15.89 43.31
N PHE A 272 -52.94 -15.56 43.04
CA PHE A 272 -52.07 -16.23 42.06
C PHE A 272 -50.95 -17.06 42.70
N SER A 273 -51.08 -17.45 43.97
CA SER A 273 -50.00 -18.14 44.73
C SER A 273 -49.42 -19.41 44.07
N SER A 274 -50.15 -20.05 43.13
CA SER A 274 -49.70 -21.22 42.38
C SER A 274 -49.31 -20.92 40.92
N SER A 275 -49.27 -19.65 40.50
CA SER A 275 -48.92 -19.19 39.15
C SER A 275 -47.78 -18.16 39.20
N ALA A 276 -46.72 -18.38 38.43
CA ALA A 276 -45.65 -17.39 38.28
C ALA A 276 -46.09 -16.29 37.31
N TYR A 277 -45.73 -15.04 37.58
CA TYR A 277 -46.00 -13.91 36.69
C TYR A 277 -44.93 -12.83 36.84
N ASP A 278 -44.57 -12.20 35.72
CA ASP A 278 -43.71 -11.02 35.65
C ASP A 278 -44.55 -9.73 35.79
N LEU A 279 -45.81 -9.79 35.36
CA LEU A 279 -46.81 -8.71 35.44
C LEU A 279 -48.18 -9.28 35.81
N ALA A 280 -48.98 -8.49 36.52
CA ALA A 280 -50.38 -8.80 36.73
C ALA A 280 -51.27 -7.58 36.46
N THR A 281 -52.40 -7.79 35.77
CA THR A 281 -53.37 -6.72 35.49
C THR A 281 -54.75 -7.06 36.02
N LEU A 282 -55.34 -6.14 36.80
CA LEU A 282 -56.75 -6.18 37.19
C LEU A 282 -57.61 -5.46 36.16
N TRP A 283 -58.63 -6.13 35.64
CA TRP A 283 -59.66 -5.54 34.81
C TRP A 283 -60.87 -5.23 35.68
N THR A 284 -61.46 -4.05 35.47
CA THR A 284 -62.68 -3.62 36.15
C THR A 284 -63.64 -2.97 35.16
N ALA A 285 -64.96 -3.13 35.33
CA ALA A 285 -65.94 -2.36 34.57
C ALA A 285 -66.20 -0.96 35.17
N LYS A 286 -65.34 -0.47 36.07
CA LYS A 286 -65.40 0.85 36.71
C LYS A 286 -64.33 1.78 36.16
N PHE A 287 -64.63 3.08 36.09
CA PHE A 287 -63.65 4.12 35.73
C PHE A 287 -63.45 5.12 36.88
N GLY A 288 -62.32 5.83 36.87
CA GLY A 288 -61.97 6.80 37.89
C GLY A 288 -62.87 8.04 37.86
N PRO A 289 -63.05 8.73 39.01
CA PRO A 289 -63.95 9.87 39.13
C PRO A 289 -63.53 11.09 38.28
N LEU A 290 -62.27 11.15 37.80
CA LEU A 290 -61.79 12.20 36.90
C LEU A 290 -61.56 11.68 35.47
N GLY A 291 -62.20 10.55 35.11
CA GLY A 291 -62.05 9.93 33.79
C GLY A 291 -60.78 9.09 33.64
N GLU A 292 -60.12 8.68 34.73
CA GLU A 292 -59.02 7.70 34.65
C GLU A 292 -59.54 6.35 34.14
N VAL A 293 -58.86 5.79 33.15
CA VAL A 293 -59.24 4.53 32.52
C VAL A 293 -58.21 3.42 32.67
N GLY A 294 -57.02 3.76 33.12
CA GLY A 294 -55.98 2.79 33.47
C GLY A 294 -54.94 3.43 34.35
N VAL A 295 -54.32 2.62 35.21
CA VAL A 295 -53.19 3.04 36.04
C VAL A 295 -52.25 1.87 36.28
N GLY A 296 -50.94 2.11 36.17
CA GLY A 296 -49.89 1.15 36.47
C GLY A 296 -48.75 1.78 37.25
N TYR A 297 -47.96 0.96 37.91
CA TYR A 297 -46.66 1.40 38.43
C TYR A 297 -45.64 1.49 37.29
N GLN A 298 -44.84 2.54 37.28
CA GLN A 298 -43.84 2.72 36.24
C GLN A 298 -42.57 1.90 36.51
N GLY A 299 -42.03 1.25 35.48
CA GLY A 299 -40.74 0.57 35.54
C GLY A 299 -40.69 -0.58 36.56
N SER A 300 -41.77 -1.34 36.67
CA SER A 300 -42.05 -2.27 37.76
C SER A 300 -42.22 -3.72 37.33
N VAL A 301 -41.95 -4.06 36.06
CA VAL A 301 -41.94 -5.45 35.59
C VAL A 301 -41.02 -6.29 36.50
N CYS A 302 -41.52 -7.43 36.96
CA CYS A 302 -40.86 -8.33 37.91
C CYS A 302 -40.58 -7.77 39.31
N ASP A 303 -41.08 -6.58 39.67
CA ASP A 303 -41.11 -6.12 41.07
C ASP A 303 -42.34 -6.75 41.76
N PRO A 304 -42.20 -7.75 42.65
CA PRO A 304 -43.35 -8.43 43.26
C PRO A 304 -44.24 -7.50 44.10
N ALA A 305 -43.77 -6.32 44.47
CA ALA A 305 -44.57 -5.32 45.18
C ALA A 305 -45.31 -4.35 44.23
N ARG A 306 -44.92 -4.28 42.95
CA ARG A 306 -45.34 -3.21 42.03
C ARG A 306 -45.56 -3.63 40.58
N CYS A 307 -45.45 -4.90 40.22
CA CYS A 307 -45.65 -5.41 38.85
C CYS A 307 -47.13 -5.42 38.41
N TYR A 308 -47.89 -4.42 38.86
CA TYR A 308 -49.35 -4.38 38.81
C TYR A 308 -49.85 -3.23 37.94
N SER A 309 -50.95 -3.47 37.27
CA SER A 309 -51.74 -2.45 36.57
C SER A 309 -53.23 -2.70 36.74
N VAL A 310 -54.04 -1.66 36.55
CA VAL A 310 -55.50 -1.72 36.51
C VAL A 310 -55.97 -1.15 35.17
N CYS A 311 -56.79 -1.89 34.44
CA CYS A 311 -57.39 -1.47 33.19
C CYS A 311 -58.92 -1.46 33.31
N SER A 312 -59.55 -0.40 32.81
CA SER A 312 -61.00 -0.22 32.88
C SER A 312 -61.69 -0.63 31.57
N ASP A 313 -62.70 -1.49 31.68
CA ASP A 313 -63.59 -1.91 30.60
C ASP A 313 -65.04 -1.46 30.89
N PHE A 314 -65.23 -0.17 31.19
CA PHE A 314 -66.47 0.34 31.78
C PHE A 314 -67.62 0.60 30.79
N TRP A 315 -68.82 0.73 31.37
CA TRP A 315 -70.07 1.17 30.72
C TRP A 315 -70.75 2.27 31.56
N GLY A 316 -71.36 3.29 30.94
CA GLY A 316 -72.11 4.33 31.67
C GLY A 316 -72.21 5.69 30.98
N PRO A 317 -72.66 6.77 31.67
CA PRO A 317 -72.95 8.10 31.11
C PRO A 317 -71.77 8.87 30.47
N GLY A 318 -70.61 8.23 30.32
CA GLY A 318 -69.44 8.69 29.55
C GLY A 318 -69.19 7.87 28.28
N GLY A 319 -70.01 6.86 27.97
CA GLY A 319 -69.84 5.89 26.88
C GLY A 319 -68.90 4.73 27.19
N ARG A 320 -68.95 3.68 26.34
CA ARG A 320 -67.98 2.59 26.29
C ARG A 320 -66.62 3.13 25.83
N GLN A 321 -65.56 2.69 26.49
CA GLN A 321 -64.20 3.08 26.13
C GLN A 321 -63.70 2.36 24.85
N PRO A 322 -62.97 3.06 23.96
CA PRO A 322 -62.35 2.47 22.77
C PRO A 322 -61.13 1.58 23.08
N ASP A 323 -60.93 0.59 22.20
CA ASP A 323 -59.76 -0.29 22.01
C ASP A 323 -59.01 -0.77 23.27
N TYR A 324 -59.53 -1.84 23.88
CA TYR A 324 -58.93 -2.47 25.06
C TYR A 324 -57.52 -3.03 24.81
N LEU A 325 -57.24 -3.46 23.57
CA LEU A 325 -55.90 -3.87 23.16
C LEU A 325 -54.92 -2.72 23.44
N THR A 326 -55.26 -1.52 22.99
CA THR A 326 -54.39 -0.35 23.14
C THR A 326 -54.26 0.07 24.61
N LEU A 327 -55.33 0.01 25.41
CA LEU A 327 -55.27 0.33 26.84
C LEU A 327 -54.35 -0.63 27.62
N GLN A 328 -54.50 -1.94 27.39
CA GLN A 328 -53.67 -2.96 28.04
C GLN A 328 -52.20 -2.82 27.62
N ALA A 329 -51.93 -2.61 26.33
CA ALA A 329 -50.59 -2.35 25.82
C ALA A 329 -49.98 -1.07 26.43
N HIS A 330 -50.75 0.01 26.57
CA HIS A 330 -50.30 1.24 27.19
C HIS A 330 -49.88 1.04 28.65
N GLN A 331 -50.67 0.30 29.44
CA GLN A 331 -50.31 0.02 30.83
C GLN A 331 -49.08 -0.90 30.94
N PHE A 332 -48.91 -1.86 30.03
CA PHE A 332 -47.65 -2.60 29.91
C PHE A 332 -46.48 -1.67 29.62
N GLY A 333 -46.65 -0.70 28.72
CA GLY A 333 -45.63 0.29 28.42
C GLY A 333 -45.16 1.02 29.68
N HIS A 334 -46.07 1.50 30.53
CA HIS A 334 -45.69 2.09 31.82
C HIS A 334 -44.93 1.09 32.71
N ASN A 335 -45.40 -0.16 32.83
CA ASN A 335 -44.67 -1.16 33.61
C ASN A 335 -43.24 -1.39 33.07
N PHE A 336 -43.01 -1.26 31.76
CA PHE A 336 -41.69 -1.28 31.09
C PHE A 336 -40.94 0.07 31.14
N ASN A 337 -41.34 0.99 32.01
CA ASN A 337 -40.74 2.32 32.19
C ASN A 337 -40.92 3.29 31.02
N MET A 338 -41.90 3.06 30.15
CA MET A 338 -42.24 4.02 29.11
C MET A 338 -43.04 5.19 29.69
N VAL A 339 -42.68 6.40 29.26
CA VAL A 339 -43.39 7.64 29.58
C VAL A 339 -44.39 8.00 28.48
N HIS A 340 -45.31 8.91 28.77
CA HIS A 340 -46.22 9.42 27.75
C HIS A 340 -45.46 10.15 26.63
N ASP A 341 -45.87 9.92 25.39
CA ASP A 341 -45.32 10.62 24.23
C ASP A 341 -45.70 12.12 24.27
N PRO A 342 -44.84 13.01 23.74
CA PRO A 342 -45.03 14.47 23.84
C PRO A 342 -46.23 15.02 23.04
N PHE A 343 -46.90 14.20 22.22
CA PHE A 343 -48.03 14.61 21.37
C PHE A 343 -49.16 13.56 21.40
N SER A 344 -50.40 14.01 21.19
CA SER A 344 -51.54 13.14 20.88
C SER A 344 -51.40 12.62 19.44
N GLY A 345 -50.61 11.56 19.25
CA GLY A 345 -50.39 10.90 17.96
C GLY A 345 -50.94 9.47 17.92
N PRO A 346 -50.74 8.71 16.82
CA PRO A 346 -51.22 7.33 16.68
C PRO A 346 -50.37 6.33 17.49
N THR A 347 -49.77 6.77 18.59
CA THR A 347 -48.86 5.96 19.41
C THR A 347 -49.56 5.36 20.61
N ILE A 348 -49.10 4.17 21.02
CA ILE A 348 -49.68 3.46 22.17
C ILE A 348 -49.53 4.29 23.45
N MET A 349 -48.40 5.00 23.64
CA MET A 349 -48.10 5.81 24.83
C MET A 349 -48.61 7.26 24.75
N ALA A 350 -49.61 7.56 23.92
CA ALA A 350 -50.20 8.91 23.88
C ALA A 350 -50.85 9.30 25.24
N PRO A 351 -50.76 10.57 25.68
CA PRO A 351 -51.21 11.02 27.02
C PRO A 351 -52.73 11.09 27.22
N GLY A 352 -53.53 10.95 26.15
CA GLY A 352 -54.99 10.90 26.17
C GLY A 352 -55.53 9.47 26.23
N LEU A 353 -56.77 9.24 25.80
CA LEU A 353 -57.25 7.87 25.55
C LEU A 353 -56.29 7.19 24.56
N PRO A 354 -55.69 6.05 24.90
CA PRO A 354 -54.70 5.45 24.04
C PRO A 354 -55.45 4.79 22.88
N HIS A 355 -55.25 5.33 21.68
CA HIS A 355 -55.87 4.86 20.43
C HIS A 355 -54.82 4.54 19.37
N GLY A 356 -53.53 4.72 19.66
CA GLY A 356 -52.45 4.31 18.78
C GLY A 356 -52.19 2.81 18.80
N GLN A 357 -51.58 2.27 17.76
CA GLN A 357 -51.12 0.87 17.70
C GLN A 357 -49.62 0.77 17.43
N ILE A 358 -48.97 1.92 17.31
CA ILE A 358 -47.55 2.02 16.99
C ILE A 358 -46.80 2.40 18.25
N TRP A 359 -45.74 1.66 18.57
CA TRP A 359 -44.78 2.10 19.59
C TRP A 359 -43.94 3.25 19.05
N SER A 360 -43.88 4.37 19.78
CA SER A 360 -43.02 5.48 19.40
C SER A 360 -41.56 5.08 19.50
N PHE A 361 -40.67 5.83 18.83
CA PHE A 361 -39.24 5.64 18.97
C PHE A 361 -38.79 5.70 20.45
N LEU A 362 -39.37 6.62 21.23
CA LEU A 362 -39.06 6.77 22.66
C LEU A 362 -39.51 5.54 23.47
N SER A 363 -40.70 5.01 23.17
CA SER A 363 -41.21 3.78 23.79
C SER A 363 -40.34 2.56 23.48
N LYS A 364 -39.91 2.42 22.22
CA LYS A 364 -39.03 1.33 21.79
C LYS A 364 -37.67 1.39 22.48
N ASP A 365 -37.06 2.58 22.55
CA ASP A 365 -35.78 2.80 23.23
C ASP A 365 -35.88 2.53 24.73
N ALA A 366 -36.95 3.02 25.39
CA ALA A 366 -37.20 2.78 26.81
C ALA A 366 -37.32 1.29 27.15
N LEU A 367 -38.04 0.50 26.36
CA LEU A 367 -38.16 -0.95 26.58
C LEU A 367 -36.83 -1.67 26.35
N ASN A 368 -36.11 -1.34 25.28
CA ASN A 368 -34.80 -1.93 24.99
C ASN A 368 -33.80 -1.66 26.12
N LEU A 369 -33.78 -0.43 26.66
CA LEU A 369 -32.98 -0.05 27.82
C LEU A 369 -33.41 -0.81 29.08
N PHE A 370 -34.72 -0.81 29.38
CA PHE A 370 -35.28 -1.49 30.55
C PHE A 370 -34.90 -2.98 30.56
N VAL A 371 -35.01 -3.67 29.43
CA VAL A 371 -34.71 -5.11 29.35
C VAL A 371 -33.20 -5.39 29.40
N ARG A 372 -32.36 -4.52 28.82
CA ARG A 372 -30.89 -4.62 28.97
C ARG A 372 -30.46 -4.50 30.43
N GLU A 373 -31.14 -3.67 31.22
CA GLU A 373 -30.85 -3.49 32.64
C GLU A 373 -31.48 -4.59 33.52
N ALA A 374 -32.72 -5.00 33.23
CA ALA A 374 -33.47 -5.99 34.01
C ALA A 374 -32.98 -7.44 33.82
N MET A 375 -32.55 -7.84 32.61
CA MET A 375 -32.04 -9.21 32.35
C MET A 375 -30.76 -9.53 33.12
N PHE A 376 -29.99 -8.54 33.57
CA PHE A 376 -28.74 -8.72 34.30
C PHE A 376 -28.90 -8.94 35.82
N LEU A 377 -30.11 -8.75 36.37
CA LEU A 377 -30.37 -8.87 37.81
C LEU A 377 -30.97 -10.22 38.26
N GLY A 378 -31.18 -11.15 37.32
CA GLY A 378 -31.58 -12.53 37.62
C GLY A 378 -33.08 -12.70 37.92
N ASN A 379 -33.72 -13.57 37.13
CA ASN A 379 -35.10 -14.08 37.22
C ASN A 379 -36.26 -13.21 36.70
N CYS A 380 -35.99 -12.14 35.93
CA CYS A 380 -37.05 -11.37 35.27
C CYS A 380 -37.08 -11.64 33.76
N ILE A 381 -38.25 -11.98 33.18
CA ILE A 381 -38.48 -12.31 31.76
C ILE A 381 -37.63 -13.53 31.33
N SER A 382 -38.25 -14.72 31.28
CA SER A 382 -37.53 -15.95 30.93
C SER A 382 -37.16 -16.03 29.45
N ILE A 383 -36.03 -16.68 29.14
CA ILE A 383 -35.70 -16.97 27.74
C ILE A 383 -36.73 -17.96 27.19
N CYS A 384 -37.31 -17.66 26.04
CA CYS A 384 -38.35 -18.51 25.46
C CYS A 384 -37.87 -19.97 25.28
N PRO A 385 -38.65 -20.99 25.70
CA PRO A 385 -38.32 -22.41 25.50
C PRO A 385 -38.22 -22.77 24.00
N ASN A 386 -37.42 -23.80 23.66
CA ASN A 386 -37.11 -24.23 22.29
C ASN A 386 -36.52 -23.12 21.37
N SER A 387 -35.72 -22.23 21.94
CA SER A 387 -35.12 -21.06 21.26
C SER A 387 -33.91 -21.35 20.38
N SER A 388 -33.54 -22.61 20.18
CA SER A 388 -32.42 -22.95 19.31
C SER A 388 -32.79 -22.68 17.85
N ALA A 389 -31.98 -21.86 17.19
CA ALA A 389 -32.06 -21.62 15.75
C ALA A 389 -32.10 -22.95 14.97
N PRO A 390 -32.79 -23.00 13.82
CA PRO A 390 -32.64 -24.11 12.89
C PRO A 390 -31.16 -24.35 12.59
N VAL A 391 -30.73 -25.61 12.67
CA VAL A 391 -29.37 -26.01 12.25
C VAL A 391 -29.54 -26.78 10.96
N PRO A 392 -29.50 -26.12 9.79
CA PRO A 392 -29.67 -26.77 8.51
C PRO A 392 -28.55 -27.77 8.26
N GLU A 393 -28.91 -29.01 7.95
CA GLU A 393 -27.96 -30.08 7.58
C GLU A 393 -28.67 -31.09 6.67
N PHE A 394 -27.94 -31.65 5.71
CA PHE A 394 -28.48 -32.66 4.80
C PHE A 394 -27.42 -33.60 4.24
N SER A 395 -27.86 -34.73 3.72
CA SER A 395 -27.03 -35.70 3.01
C SER A 395 -27.69 -36.13 1.69
N SER A 396 -26.96 -36.83 0.83
CA SER A 396 -27.50 -37.51 -0.35
C SER A 396 -27.06 -38.97 -0.38
N ASP A 397 -27.74 -39.80 -1.19
CA ASP A 397 -27.38 -41.20 -1.42
C ASP A 397 -26.15 -41.37 -2.32
N VAL A 398 -25.95 -40.44 -3.26
CA VAL A 398 -24.76 -40.33 -4.11
C VAL A 398 -24.31 -38.87 -4.20
N THR A 399 -23.01 -38.65 -4.32
CA THR A 399 -22.39 -37.33 -4.58
C THR A 399 -21.64 -37.28 -5.91
N TYR A 400 -21.50 -38.42 -6.58
CA TYR A 400 -20.83 -38.59 -7.87
C TYR A 400 -21.60 -39.56 -8.75
N GLY A 401 -21.66 -39.30 -10.07
CA GLY A 401 -22.14 -40.28 -11.05
C GLY A 401 -22.12 -39.79 -12.50
N CYS A 402 -22.43 -40.69 -13.43
CA CYS A 402 -22.43 -40.40 -14.86
C CYS A 402 -23.83 -40.04 -15.34
N GLN A 403 -23.96 -38.98 -16.15
CA GLN A 403 -25.27 -38.47 -16.57
C GLN A 403 -26.12 -39.52 -17.35
N PRO A 404 -27.45 -39.58 -17.13
CA PRO A 404 -28.21 -38.87 -16.09
C PRO A 404 -28.15 -39.57 -14.73
N VAL A 405 -27.98 -38.81 -13.65
CA VAL A 405 -27.97 -39.34 -12.27
C VAL A 405 -29.21 -38.88 -11.52
N THR A 406 -29.85 -39.80 -10.81
CA THR A 406 -30.92 -39.49 -9.86
C THR A 406 -30.34 -39.48 -8.45
N VAL A 407 -30.47 -38.35 -7.75
CA VAL A 407 -29.96 -38.12 -6.40
C VAL A 407 -31.12 -37.98 -5.43
N LYS A 408 -31.10 -38.72 -4.34
CA LYS A 408 -32.07 -38.64 -3.24
C LYS A 408 -31.45 -37.87 -2.09
N PHE A 409 -32.03 -36.72 -1.74
CA PHE A 409 -31.58 -35.91 -0.61
C PHE A 409 -32.35 -36.28 0.65
N LYS A 410 -31.64 -36.25 1.78
CA LYS A 410 -32.17 -36.49 3.11
C LYS A 410 -31.87 -35.29 4.01
N ASP A 411 -32.91 -34.73 4.62
CA ASP A 411 -32.79 -33.72 5.66
C ASP A 411 -32.27 -34.34 6.96
N ASN A 412 -31.28 -33.67 7.57
CA ASN A 412 -30.73 -33.98 8.89
C ASN A 412 -30.75 -32.74 9.80
N SER A 413 -31.53 -31.72 9.46
CA SER A 413 -31.56 -30.45 10.17
C SER A 413 -32.15 -30.59 11.57
N LEU A 414 -31.64 -29.82 12.54
CA LEU A 414 -32.20 -29.74 13.89
C LEU A 414 -33.10 -28.52 14.03
N ASN A 415 -34.10 -28.59 14.91
CA ASN A 415 -35.00 -27.46 15.25
C ASN A 415 -35.71 -26.84 14.05
N THR A 416 -36.05 -27.65 13.05
CA THR A 416 -36.60 -27.24 11.76
C THR A 416 -38.00 -27.81 11.56
N THR A 417 -38.92 -26.99 11.06
CA THR A 417 -40.29 -27.39 10.68
C THR A 417 -40.64 -27.05 9.23
N THR A 418 -39.81 -26.27 8.53
CA THR A 418 -40.00 -25.91 7.11
C THR A 418 -38.70 -26.04 6.32
N TRP A 419 -38.79 -26.39 5.03
CA TRP A 419 -37.64 -26.58 4.13
C TRP A 419 -37.84 -25.85 2.81
N LYS A 420 -36.79 -25.21 2.30
CA LYS A 420 -36.71 -24.69 0.93
C LYS A 420 -35.37 -25.10 0.34
N TRP A 421 -35.41 -25.88 -0.73
CA TRP A 421 -34.23 -26.38 -1.41
C TRP A 421 -33.99 -25.66 -2.73
N LYS A 422 -32.71 -25.52 -3.10
CA LYS A 422 -32.28 -25.15 -4.46
C LYS A 422 -31.27 -26.16 -4.97
N PHE A 423 -31.50 -26.65 -6.19
CA PHE A 423 -30.69 -27.59 -6.94
C PHE A 423 -30.33 -27.01 -8.32
N PRO A 424 -29.43 -26.02 -8.40
CA PRO A 424 -28.98 -25.49 -9.69
C PRO A 424 -28.57 -26.61 -10.65
N GLY A 425 -29.14 -26.64 -11.87
CA GLY A 425 -28.89 -27.70 -12.87
C GLY A 425 -29.63 -29.02 -12.64
N GLY A 426 -30.32 -29.18 -11.51
CA GLY A 426 -31.19 -30.30 -11.21
C GLY A 426 -32.62 -30.10 -11.71
N VAL A 427 -33.33 -31.21 -11.90
CA VAL A 427 -34.77 -31.22 -12.19
C VAL A 427 -35.50 -32.03 -11.12
N PRO A 428 -36.39 -31.42 -10.30
CA PRO A 428 -36.69 -29.98 -10.25
C PRO A 428 -35.52 -29.16 -9.67
N ASP A 429 -35.48 -27.86 -9.99
CA ASP A 429 -34.43 -26.92 -9.54
C ASP A 429 -34.66 -26.37 -8.12
N THR A 430 -35.86 -26.61 -7.56
CA THR A 430 -36.27 -26.21 -6.21
C THR A 430 -37.23 -27.25 -5.61
N SER A 431 -37.34 -27.28 -4.28
CA SER A 431 -38.31 -28.14 -3.57
C SER A 431 -38.64 -27.60 -2.18
N ILE A 432 -39.84 -27.94 -1.66
CA ILE A 432 -40.24 -27.68 -0.27
C ILE A 432 -40.42 -28.98 0.54
N LEU A 433 -40.16 -30.14 -0.07
CA LEU A 433 -40.26 -31.44 0.59
C LEU A 433 -39.08 -31.61 1.57
N GLN A 434 -39.31 -32.29 2.69
CA GLN A 434 -38.24 -32.61 3.63
C GLN A 434 -37.13 -33.47 2.98
N ASN A 435 -37.49 -34.46 2.16
CA ASN A 435 -36.54 -35.37 1.49
C ASN A 435 -36.79 -35.40 -0.03
N PRO A 436 -36.25 -34.44 -0.80
CA PRO A 436 -36.51 -34.36 -2.24
C PRO A 436 -35.65 -35.32 -3.08
N VAL A 437 -36.13 -35.61 -4.29
CA VAL A 437 -35.41 -36.40 -5.31
C VAL A 437 -35.19 -35.54 -6.55
N VAL A 438 -33.97 -35.51 -7.06
CA VAL A 438 -33.54 -34.60 -8.13
C VAL A 438 -32.75 -35.37 -9.18
N VAL A 439 -32.98 -35.07 -10.46
CA VAL A 439 -32.24 -35.66 -11.58
C VAL A 439 -31.31 -34.62 -12.20
N TYR A 440 -30.02 -34.93 -12.29
CA TYR A 440 -29.04 -34.13 -13.02
C TYR A 440 -28.75 -34.78 -14.37
N ARG A 441 -28.89 -34.00 -15.46
CA ARG A 441 -28.85 -34.50 -16.85
C ARG A 441 -27.70 -33.93 -17.68
N THR A 442 -26.86 -33.09 -17.06
CA THR A 442 -25.74 -32.43 -17.71
C THR A 442 -24.50 -32.60 -16.85
N PRO A 443 -23.31 -32.73 -17.43
CA PRO A 443 -22.08 -32.85 -16.66
C PRO A 443 -21.74 -31.51 -16.02
N GLY A 444 -21.25 -31.55 -14.78
CA GLY A 444 -20.95 -30.37 -14.01
C GLY A 444 -20.85 -30.65 -12.52
N ILE A 445 -20.38 -29.65 -11.80
CA ILE A 445 -20.31 -29.66 -10.34
C ILE A 445 -21.40 -28.72 -9.84
N TYR A 446 -22.36 -29.26 -9.10
CA TYR A 446 -23.57 -28.55 -8.69
C TYR A 446 -23.59 -28.33 -7.17
N PRO A 447 -23.76 -27.08 -6.70
CA PRO A 447 -24.00 -26.81 -5.30
C PRO A 447 -25.43 -27.21 -4.93
N VAL A 448 -25.67 -27.49 -3.66
CA VAL A 448 -27.02 -27.72 -3.12
C VAL A 448 -27.24 -26.82 -1.92
N THR A 449 -28.37 -26.11 -1.93
CA THR A 449 -28.76 -25.21 -0.84
C THR A 449 -30.02 -25.75 -0.16
N LEU A 450 -29.99 -25.79 1.17
CA LEU A 450 -31.16 -26.00 2.02
C LEU A 450 -31.32 -24.80 2.93
N GLU A 451 -32.49 -24.17 2.88
CA GLU A 451 -32.96 -23.19 3.84
C GLU A 451 -33.96 -23.88 4.78
N ALA A 452 -33.55 -24.04 6.02
CA ALA A 452 -34.30 -24.69 7.09
C ALA A 452 -34.90 -23.61 7.99
N GLY A 453 -36.22 -23.66 8.19
CA GLY A 453 -36.93 -22.69 9.01
C GLY A 453 -37.68 -23.32 10.17
N ASN A 454 -37.96 -22.50 11.18
CA ASN A 454 -39.00 -22.75 12.15
C ASN A 454 -39.89 -21.52 12.31
N HIS A 455 -40.81 -21.53 13.26
CA HIS A 455 -41.75 -20.41 13.49
C HIS A 455 -41.07 -19.09 13.94
N ARG A 456 -39.73 -19.02 14.07
CA ARG A 456 -39.00 -17.81 14.45
C ARG A 456 -38.09 -17.27 13.36
N CYS A 457 -37.38 -18.13 12.67
CA CYS A 457 -36.33 -17.73 11.74
C CYS A 457 -36.04 -18.82 10.70
N GLU A 458 -35.42 -18.40 9.60
CA GLU A 458 -34.93 -19.25 8.53
C GLU A 458 -33.39 -19.17 8.50
N VAL A 459 -32.72 -20.31 8.40
CA VAL A 459 -31.26 -20.42 8.32
C VAL A 459 -30.92 -21.29 7.12
N LEU A 460 -30.00 -20.82 6.28
CA LEU A 460 -29.57 -21.56 5.10
C LEU A 460 -28.19 -22.18 5.26
N ILE A 461 -28.01 -23.35 4.65
CA ILE A 461 -26.71 -23.96 4.38
C ILE A 461 -26.59 -24.18 2.87
N THR A 462 -25.40 -23.93 2.33
CA THR A 462 -25.05 -24.30 0.96
C THR A 462 -23.82 -25.19 1.01
N LYS A 463 -23.94 -26.42 0.51
CA LYS A 463 -22.77 -27.27 0.24
C LYS A 463 -22.33 -26.97 -1.19
N THR A 464 -21.22 -26.24 -1.31
CA THR A 464 -20.57 -26.00 -2.60
C THR A 464 -19.99 -27.30 -3.12
N ASP A 465 -20.01 -27.48 -4.44
CA ASP A 465 -19.43 -28.64 -5.12
C ASP A 465 -19.93 -30.00 -4.59
N PHE A 466 -21.21 -30.08 -4.24
CA PHE A 466 -21.76 -31.23 -3.53
C PHE A 466 -22.13 -32.40 -4.45
N ILE A 467 -22.64 -32.13 -5.65
CA ILE A 467 -23.00 -33.15 -6.63
C ILE A 467 -22.11 -32.98 -7.87
N GLU A 468 -21.28 -33.98 -8.14
CA GLU A 468 -20.46 -34.06 -9.35
C GLU A 468 -21.08 -35.02 -10.36
N ILE A 469 -21.36 -34.51 -11.56
CA ILE A 469 -21.91 -35.28 -12.67
C ILE A 469 -20.88 -35.31 -13.78
N ASN A 470 -20.45 -36.50 -14.16
CA ASN A 470 -19.46 -36.71 -15.20
C ASN A 470 -20.10 -37.31 -16.47
N ASP A 471 -19.33 -37.40 -17.55
CA ASP A 471 -19.74 -37.88 -18.87
C ASP A 471 -18.69 -38.83 -19.44
N ILE A 472 -19.02 -39.54 -20.51
CA ILE A 472 -18.03 -40.27 -21.31
C ILE A 472 -16.91 -39.31 -21.79
N PRO A 473 -15.65 -39.78 -21.93
CA PRO A 473 -14.56 -38.94 -22.37
C PRO A 473 -14.75 -38.52 -23.82
N ARG A 474 -14.15 -37.39 -24.21
CA ARG A 474 -14.11 -36.92 -25.61
C ARG A 474 -12.68 -37.06 -26.11
N ALA A 475 -12.41 -38.09 -26.90
CA ALA A 475 -11.07 -38.37 -27.39
C ALA A 475 -10.64 -37.35 -28.45
N ASP A 476 -9.49 -36.72 -28.25
CA ASP A 476 -8.81 -35.89 -29.25
C ASP A 476 -7.30 -35.92 -29.04
N PHE A 477 -6.53 -35.70 -30.10
CA PHE A 477 -5.08 -35.61 -30.03
C PHE A 477 -4.48 -34.81 -31.18
N ASN A 478 -3.26 -34.33 -30.98
CA ASN A 478 -2.43 -33.76 -32.03
C ASN A 478 -1.02 -34.37 -31.97
N TRP A 479 -0.17 -34.05 -32.94
CA TRP A 479 1.21 -34.51 -32.97
C TRP A 479 2.16 -33.44 -33.50
N GLY A 480 3.43 -33.57 -33.16
CA GLY A 480 4.52 -32.91 -33.88
C GLY A 480 5.56 -33.91 -34.32
N ILE A 481 6.23 -33.60 -35.43
CA ILE A 481 7.17 -34.50 -36.11
C ILE A 481 8.56 -33.90 -36.02
N GLN A 482 9.53 -34.67 -35.53
CA GLN A 482 10.94 -34.35 -35.55
C GLN A 482 11.72 -35.48 -36.24
N GLY A 483 11.88 -35.36 -37.56
CA GLY A 483 12.48 -36.43 -38.37
C GLY A 483 11.57 -37.65 -38.43
N ARG A 484 11.98 -38.76 -37.81
CA ARG A 484 11.21 -40.02 -37.71
C ARG A 484 10.50 -40.19 -36.37
N GLU A 485 10.87 -39.39 -35.37
CA GLU A 485 10.22 -39.39 -34.06
C GLU A 485 9.01 -38.46 -34.10
N VAL A 486 7.91 -38.92 -33.54
CA VAL A 486 6.64 -38.21 -33.48
C VAL A 486 6.21 -38.18 -32.03
N PHE A 487 6.02 -36.99 -31.50
CA PHE A 487 5.45 -36.81 -30.17
C PHE A 487 3.94 -36.59 -30.33
N PHE A 488 3.15 -37.32 -29.55
CA PHE A 488 1.70 -37.20 -29.53
C PHE A 488 1.27 -36.42 -28.29
N ILE A 489 0.41 -35.42 -28.50
CA ILE A 489 -0.22 -34.65 -27.43
C ILE A 489 -1.67 -35.10 -27.33
N ASN A 490 -2.04 -35.67 -26.18
CA ASN A 490 -3.43 -35.91 -25.83
C ASN A 490 -4.16 -34.58 -25.59
N LEU A 491 -5.25 -34.36 -26.32
CA LEU A 491 -6.16 -33.21 -26.18
C LEU A 491 -7.54 -33.66 -25.66
N SER A 492 -7.65 -34.90 -25.21
CA SER A 492 -8.91 -35.50 -24.81
C SER A 492 -9.44 -34.86 -23.52
N GLU A 493 -10.75 -34.65 -23.48
CA GLU A 493 -11.45 -34.13 -22.31
C GLU A 493 -12.02 -35.29 -21.48
N ARG A 494 -11.94 -35.19 -20.15
CA ARG A 494 -12.52 -36.14 -19.18
C ARG A 494 -11.95 -37.57 -19.27
N GLY A 495 -10.77 -37.76 -19.84
CA GLY A 495 -10.07 -39.06 -19.88
C GLY A 495 -9.22 -39.35 -18.65
N VAL A 496 -9.18 -40.61 -18.22
CA VAL A 496 -8.34 -41.11 -17.13
C VAL A 496 -7.24 -42.02 -17.69
N ASP A 497 -7.63 -43.03 -18.46
CA ASP A 497 -6.71 -43.97 -19.12
C ASP A 497 -6.66 -43.76 -20.63
N TYR A 498 -5.49 -43.99 -21.22
CA TYR A 498 -5.21 -43.74 -22.64
C TYR A 498 -4.62 -44.99 -23.28
N PHE A 499 -5.03 -45.27 -24.52
CA PHE A 499 -4.51 -46.40 -25.29
C PHE A 499 -4.27 -45.95 -26.74
N TRP A 500 -2.99 -45.86 -27.10
CA TRP A 500 -2.51 -45.49 -28.42
C TRP A 500 -2.20 -46.73 -29.25
N ASN A 501 -2.59 -46.70 -30.52
CA ASN A 501 -2.10 -47.58 -31.57
C ASN A 501 -1.52 -46.69 -32.66
N PHE A 502 -0.22 -46.85 -32.94
CA PHE A 502 0.52 -46.01 -33.88
C PHE A 502 0.37 -46.46 -35.34
N GLY A 503 -0.40 -47.52 -35.61
CA GLY A 503 -0.71 -47.97 -36.97
C GLY A 503 0.43 -48.75 -37.65
N ASP A 504 1.54 -49.00 -36.96
CA ASP A 504 2.68 -49.82 -37.41
C ASP A 504 2.87 -51.12 -36.61
N GLY A 505 1.94 -51.42 -35.69
CA GLY A 505 1.97 -52.59 -34.82
C GLY A 505 2.43 -52.30 -33.39
N GLU A 506 2.91 -51.08 -33.12
CA GLU A 506 3.30 -50.63 -31.78
C GLU A 506 2.17 -49.86 -31.06
N PHE A 507 2.21 -49.89 -29.73
CA PHE A 507 1.16 -49.35 -28.84
C PHE A 507 1.76 -48.59 -27.66
N SER A 508 0.97 -47.75 -27.00
CA SER A 508 1.36 -47.09 -25.74
C SER A 508 0.13 -46.83 -24.87
N ASP A 509 0.32 -46.79 -23.55
CA ASP A 509 -0.66 -46.37 -22.54
C ASP A 509 -0.30 -45.02 -21.88
N GLU A 510 0.77 -44.37 -22.32
CA GLU A 510 1.17 -43.06 -21.80
C GLU A 510 0.18 -41.96 -22.23
N MET A 511 0.03 -40.93 -21.39
CA MET A 511 -0.82 -39.78 -21.74
C MET A 511 -0.31 -39.03 -22.97
N ASN A 512 1.01 -38.86 -23.12
CA ASN A 512 1.64 -38.12 -24.24
C ASN A 512 2.88 -38.88 -24.74
N PRO A 513 2.71 -39.96 -25.54
CA PRO A 513 3.82 -40.81 -25.92
C PRO A 513 4.69 -40.22 -27.04
N PHE A 514 5.91 -40.71 -27.12
CA PHE A 514 6.80 -40.56 -28.27
C PHE A 514 6.86 -41.88 -29.05
N HIS A 515 6.88 -41.80 -30.37
CA HIS A 515 7.01 -42.98 -31.23
C HIS A 515 7.90 -42.72 -32.44
N VAL A 516 8.73 -43.70 -32.82
CA VAL A 516 9.70 -43.58 -33.92
C VAL A 516 9.28 -44.47 -35.10
N TYR A 517 8.99 -43.86 -36.24
CA TYR A 517 8.62 -44.58 -37.47
C TYR A 517 9.82 -44.87 -38.37
N TYR A 518 10.15 -46.15 -38.52
CA TYR A 518 11.31 -46.59 -39.30
C TYR A 518 11.10 -46.58 -40.82
N THR A 519 9.86 -46.58 -41.30
CA THR A 519 9.55 -46.58 -42.74
C THR A 519 8.71 -45.39 -43.17
N ASP A 520 8.95 -44.91 -44.39
CA ASP A 520 8.18 -43.82 -44.98
C ASP A 520 6.84 -44.37 -45.47
N SER A 521 5.75 -44.05 -44.76
CA SER A 521 4.41 -44.56 -45.02
C SER A 521 3.35 -43.60 -44.47
N THR A 522 2.07 -43.92 -44.69
CA THR A 522 0.95 -43.28 -44.00
C THR A 522 0.43 -44.24 -42.93
N TYR A 523 0.42 -43.80 -41.68
CA TYR A 523 0.00 -44.56 -40.51
C TYR A 523 -1.36 -44.03 -40.00
N GLU A 524 -2.27 -44.94 -39.63
CA GLU A 524 -3.55 -44.58 -38.99
C GLU A 524 -3.39 -44.67 -37.47
N ILE A 525 -3.36 -43.52 -36.81
CA ILE A 525 -3.16 -43.42 -35.37
C ILE A 525 -4.52 -43.47 -34.69
N THR A 526 -4.68 -44.39 -33.74
CA THR A 526 -5.90 -44.53 -32.95
C THR A 526 -5.60 -44.20 -31.50
N LEU A 527 -6.39 -43.31 -30.89
CA LEU A 527 -6.40 -43.06 -29.45
C LEU A 527 -7.76 -43.49 -28.88
N ARG A 528 -7.75 -44.46 -27.96
CA ARG A 528 -8.90 -44.81 -27.12
C ARG A 528 -8.69 -44.24 -25.73
N VAL A 529 -9.70 -43.55 -25.20
CA VAL A 529 -9.67 -42.87 -23.91
C VAL A 529 -10.79 -43.43 -23.05
N VAL A 530 -10.49 -43.71 -21.79
CA VAL A 530 -11.43 -44.34 -20.84
C VAL A 530 -11.54 -43.49 -19.58
N ASN A 531 -12.75 -43.41 -19.03
CA ASN A 531 -12.99 -42.99 -17.65
C ASN A 531 -14.09 -43.89 -17.03
N ASP A 532 -14.45 -43.63 -15.78
CA ASP A 532 -15.46 -44.42 -15.06
C ASP A 532 -16.87 -44.38 -15.70
N CYS A 533 -17.13 -43.43 -16.61
CA CYS A 533 -18.40 -43.29 -17.34
C CYS A 533 -18.41 -44.03 -18.67
N GLY A 534 -17.25 -44.47 -19.19
CA GLY A 534 -17.14 -45.23 -20.43
C GLY A 534 -15.90 -44.86 -21.24
N GLU A 535 -15.95 -45.17 -22.53
CA GLU A 535 -14.80 -44.97 -23.43
C GLU A 535 -15.18 -44.25 -24.72
N ASN A 536 -14.20 -43.59 -25.32
CA ASN A 536 -14.31 -42.93 -26.62
C ASN A 536 -13.04 -43.15 -27.43
N THR A 537 -13.17 -43.32 -28.75
CA THR A 537 -12.05 -43.61 -29.65
C THR A 537 -12.04 -42.65 -30.83
N ILE A 538 -10.86 -42.11 -31.16
CA ILE A 538 -10.63 -41.27 -32.34
C ILE A 538 -9.49 -41.81 -33.19
N LYS A 539 -9.58 -41.61 -34.51
CA LYS A 539 -8.58 -42.01 -35.50
C LYS A 539 -8.13 -40.82 -36.35
N LYS A 540 -6.82 -40.69 -36.59
CA LYS A 540 -6.24 -39.69 -37.49
C LYS A 540 -5.09 -40.28 -38.31
N THR A 541 -4.89 -39.81 -39.54
CA THR A 541 -3.82 -40.30 -40.43
C THR A 541 -2.58 -39.41 -40.40
N LEU A 542 -1.41 -40.03 -40.22
CA LEU A 542 -0.10 -39.39 -40.15
C LEU A 542 0.80 -39.90 -41.29
N LYS A 543 1.36 -38.99 -42.10
CA LYS A 543 2.30 -39.35 -43.18
C LYS A 543 3.74 -39.08 -42.73
N ILE A 544 4.58 -40.12 -42.71
CA ILE A 544 6.01 -40.04 -42.43
C ILE A 544 6.78 -40.09 -43.75
N GLU A 545 7.58 -39.07 -44.00
CA GLU A 545 8.49 -38.95 -45.13
C GLU A 545 9.84 -38.46 -44.61
N SER A 546 10.93 -39.06 -45.08
CA SER A 546 12.28 -38.64 -44.67
C SER A 546 12.72 -37.33 -45.34
N ILE A 547 13.39 -36.46 -44.58
CA ILE A 547 14.01 -35.23 -45.09
C ILE A 547 15.20 -35.65 -45.99
N PRO A 548 15.41 -35.03 -47.17
CA PRO A 548 16.59 -35.33 -47.96
C PRO A 548 17.86 -34.84 -47.24
N THR A 549 18.95 -35.58 -47.27
CA THR A 549 20.25 -35.16 -46.75
C THR A 549 21.07 -34.58 -47.89
N ALA A 550 21.46 -33.30 -47.79
CA ALA A 550 22.35 -32.65 -48.74
C ALA A 550 23.80 -33.07 -48.47
N GLU A 551 24.53 -33.53 -49.49
CA GLU A 551 25.97 -33.81 -49.39
C GLU A 551 26.62 -33.65 -50.77
N PHE A 552 27.90 -33.26 -50.82
CA PHE A 552 28.65 -33.12 -52.06
C PHE A 552 30.17 -33.23 -51.89
N GLU A 553 30.88 -33.46 -52.99
CA GLU A 553 32.35 -33.41 -53.06
C GLU A 553 32.82 -32.53 -54.22
N ALA A 554 34.09 -32.12 -54.19
CA ALA A 554 34.79 -31.48 -55.31
C ALA A 554 36.02 -32.30 -55.73
N ASP A 555 36.40 -32.21 -57.00
CA ASP A 555 37.57 -32.90 -57.56
C ASP A 555 38.91 -32.39 -56.99
N THR A 556 39.00 -31.10 -56.69
CA THR A 556 40.08 -30.47 -55.93
C THR A 556 39.54 -29.41 -54.98
N ALA A 557 40.16 -29.27 -53.81
CA ALA A 557 39.85 -28.22 -52.85
C ALA A 557 40.68 -26.93 -53.08
N GLY A 558 41.58 -26.92 -54.08
CA GLY A 558 42.32 -25.70 -54.41
C GLY A 558 42.95 -25.63 -55.80
N ALA A 559 43.12 -24.40 -56.27
CA ALA A 559 43.69 -24.04 -57.57
C ALA A 559 44.33 -22.63 -57.52
N CYS A 560 45.05 -22.22 -58.55
CA CYS A 560 45.52 -20.83 -58.70
C CYS A 560 44.54 -20.03 -59.58
N ALA A 561 44.26 -18.77 -59.24
CA ALA A 561 43.35 -17.92 -60.01
C ALA A 561 43.90 -17.59 -61.43
N PRO A 562 43.09 -17.69 -62.51
CA PRO A 562 41.75 -18.26 -62.54
C PRO A 562 41.77 -19.80 -62.55
N GLY A 563 40.95 -20.44 -61.70
CA GLY A 563 40.89 -21.90 -61.54
C GLY A 563 39.46 -22.46 -61.66
N ASN A 564 39.31 -23.64 -62.28
CA ASN A 564 38.03 -24.36 -62.38
C ASN A 564 37.95 -25.48 -61.35
N ILE A 565 36.80 -25.63 -60.69
CA ILE A 565 36.50 -26.68 -59.71
C ILE A 565 35.25 -27.45 -60.19
N HIS A 566 35.30 -28.78 -60.14
CA HIS A 566 34.19 -29.66 -60.53
C HIS A 566 33.51 -30.23 -59.28
N PHE A 567 32.19 -30.00 -59.13
CA PHE A 567 31.41 -30.47 -57.98
C PHE A 567 30.54 -31.68 -58.34
N LYS A 568 30.41 -32.61 -57.39
CA LYS A 568 29.59 -33.81 -57.51
C LYS A 568 28.64 -33.97 -56.32
N ASP A 569 27.37 -34.18 -56.63
CA ASP A 569 26.30 -34.46 -55.67
C ASP A 569 26.44 -35.85 -55.03
N MET A 570 26.28 -35.90 -53.70
CA MET A 570 26.31 -37.10 -52.85
C MET A 570 25.07 -37.17 -51.93
N SER A 571 24.04 -36.39 -52.24
CA SER A 571 22.81 -36.28 -51.44
C SER A 571 21.99 -37.58 -51.44
N SER A 572 21.11 -37.74 -50.45
CA SER A 572 20.26 -38.93 -50.30
C SER A 572 19.31 -39.18 -51.50
N PRO A 573 18.88 -40.43 -51.77
CA PRO A 573 18.10 -40.77 -52.97
C PRO A 573 16.73 -40.07 -53.16
N ASN A 574 16.15 -39.55 -52.06
CA ASN A 574 14.91 -38.78 -52.06
C ASN A 574 15.10 -37.30 -52.48
N ALA A 575 16.33 -36.82 -52.71
CA ALA A 575 16.62 -35.52 -53.31
C ALA A 575 16.27 -35.52 -54.81
N LYS A 576 15.45 -34.56 -55.25
CA LYS A 576 14.93 -34.45 -56.62
C LYS A 576 15.47 -33.24 -57.38
N THR A 577 15.62 -32.09 -56.72
CA THR A 577 16.16 -30.86 -57.33
C THR A 577 17.27 -30.28 -56.47
N PHE A 578 18.20 -29.56 -57.12
CA PHE A 578 19.44 -29.06 -56.55
C PHE A 578 19.51 -27.54 -56.74
N GLN A 579 19.99 -26.83 -55.72
CA GLN A 579 20.31 -25.42 -55.79
C GLN A 579 21.67 -25.20 -55.12
N TRP A 580 22.64 -24.82 -55.93
CA TRP A 580 24.00 -24.51 -55.53
C TRP A 580 24.20 -23.01 -55.40
N ASP A 581 24.98 -22.61 -54.42
CA ASP A 581 25.52 -21.27 -54.24
C ASP A 581 27.05 -21.35 -54.19
N PHE A 582 27.69 -20.61 -55.09
CA PHE A 582 29.14 -20.50 -55.26
C PHE A 582 29.54 -19.03 -55.17
N PRO A 583 29.54 -18.42 -53.98
CA PRO A 583 29.97 -17.03 -53.80
C PRO A 583 31.34 -16.79 -54.43
N GLY A 584 31.46 -15.77 -55.29
CA GLY A 584 32.71 -15.45 -56.00
C GLY A 584 33.06 -16.37 -57.17
N GLY A 585 32.27 -17.42 -57.42
CA GLY A 585 32.39 -18.30 -58.57
C GLY A 585 31.57 -17.81 -59.77
N VAL A 586 31.94 -18.27 -60.96
CA VAL A 586 31.22 -18.05 -62.22
C VAL A 586 30.87 -19.41 -62.82
N PRO A 587 29.57 -19.79 -62.89
CA PRO A 587 28.41 -19.05 -62.37
C PRO A 587 28.34 -19.07 -60.83
N SER A 588 27.72 -18.04 -60.23
CA SER A 588 27.59 -17.92 -58.77
C SER A 588 26.48 -18.77 -58.18
N VAL A 589 25.59 -19.33 -59.01
CA VAL A 589 24.56 -20.29 -58.63
C VAL A 589 24.39 -21.34 -59.72
N SER A 590 23.91 -22.52 -59.37
CA SER A 590 23.57 -23.57 -60.35
C SER A 590 22.43 -24.45 -59.89
N THR A 591 21.65 -24.98 -60.82
CA THR A 591 20.64 -26.03 -60.56
C THR A 591 21.03 -27.38 -61.14
N GLN A 592 22.22 -27.47 -61.76
CA GLN A 592 22.75 -28.73 -62.27
C GLN A 592 23.11 -29.65 -61.11
N ARG A 593 22.94 -30.96 -61.29
CA ARG A 593 23.32 -31.95 -60.28
C ARG A 593 24.83 -31.92 -59.97
N ASN A 594 25.67 -31.79 -61.00
CA ASN A 594 27.13 -31.76 -60.90
C ASN A 594 27.72 -30.56 -61.68
N PRO A 595 27.77 -29.35 -61.09
CA PRO A 595 28.22 -28.14 -61.78
C PRO A 595 29.76 -28.00 -61.84
N VAL A 596 30.24 -27.19 -62.78
CA VAL A 596 31.65 -26.74 -62.88
C VAL A 596 31.68 -25.22 -62.66
N VAL A 597 32.58 -24.76 -61.80
CA VAL A 597 32.63 -23.36 -61.35
C VAL A 597 34.03 -22.81 -61.49
N ARG A 598 34.16 -21.64 -62.12
CA ARG A 598 35.41 -20.91 -62.27
C ARG A 598 35.54 -19.81 -61.23
N TYR A 599 36.67 -19.74 -60.55
CA TYR A 599 36.99 -18.66 -59.62
C TYR A 599 38.15 -17.81 -60.16
N ASP A 600 37.89 -16.53 -60.36
CA ASP A 600 38.82 -15.59 -61.01
C ASP A 600 39.74 -14.84 -60.04
N LEU A 601 39.38 -14.81 -58.75
CA LEU A 601 40.10 -14.08 -57.73
C LEU A 601 40.62 -15.04 -56.66
N PRO A 602 41.77 -14.72 -56.03
CA PRO A 602 42.23 -15.48 -54.89
C PRO A 602 41.31 -15.26 -53.68
N GLY A 603 41.06 -16.32 -52.94
CA GLY A 603 40.15 -16.31 -51.81
C GLY A 603 39.80 -17.70 -51.33
N LYS A 604 39.17 -17.75 -50.16
CA LYS A 604 38.51 -18.96 -49.67
C LYS A 604 37.02 -18.79 -49.88
N TYR A 605 36.40 -19.78 -50.51
CA TYR A 605 35.00 -19.72 -50.91
C TYR A 605 34.21 -20.83 -50.24
N ASP A 606 33.12 -20.43 -49.59
CA ASP A 606 32.10 -21.34 -49.10
C ASP A 606 31.37 -21.96 -50.30
N VAL A 607 30.90 -23.18 -50.15
CA VAL A 607 30.04 -23.82 -51.13
C VAL A 607 28.81 -24.35 -50.43
N ARG A 608 27.63 -23.99 -50.93
CA ARG A 608 26.37 -24.44 -50.37
C ARG A 608 25.59 -25.24 -51.41
N LEU A 609 25.11 -26.41 -51.01
CA LEU A 609 24.13 -27.19 -51.74
C LEU A 609 22.84 -27.24 -50.92
N THR A 610 21.73 -26.85 -51.54
CA THR A 610 20.38 -27.11 -51.03
C THR A 610 19.70 -28.12 -51.94
N VAL A 611 19.19 -29.21 -51.36
CA VAL A 611 18.43 -30.24 -52.07
C VAL A 611 16.98 -30.25 -51.61
N TYR A 612 16.07 -30.52 -52.53
CA TYR A 612 14.64 -30.56 -52.27
C TYR A 612 14.08 -31.95 -52.59
N SER A 613 13.25 -32.46 -51.69
CA SER A 613 12.28 -33.51 -51.97
C SER A 613 10.93 -32.88 -52.34
N THR A 614 9.89 -33.70 -52.47
CA THR A 614 8.53 -33.22 -52.79
C THR A 614 7.95 -32.28 -51.73
N ARG A 615 8.38 -32.38 -50.47
CA ARG A 615 7.84 -31.61 -49.32
C ARG A 615 8.89 -30.94 -48.45
N PHE A 616 10.13 -31.42 -48.45
CA PHE A 616 11.17 -30.97 -47.54
C PHE A 616 12.41 -30.52 -48.32
N ASN A 617 13.23 -29.71 -47.69
CA ASN A 617 14.53 -29.35 -48.20
C ASN A 617 15.57 -29.46 -47.09
N SER A 618 16.82 -29.64 -47.49
CA SER A 618 17.96 -29.62 -46.59
C SER A 618 19.10 -28.95 -47.32
N SER A 619 19.98 -28.30 -46.56
CA SER A 619 21.16 -27.66 -47.13
C SER A 619 22.39 -27.96 -46.30
N ILE A 620 23.52 -28.12 -46.99
CA ILE A 620 24.84 -28.21 -46.39
C ILE A 620 25.69 -27.07 -46.95
N THR A 621 26.40 -26.38 -46.07
CA THR A 621 27.42 -25.39 -46.43
C THR A 621 28.77 -25.88 -45.94
N LYS A 622 29.69 -26.13 -46.86
CA LYS A 622 31.09 -26.38 -46.52
C LYS A 622 31.82 -25.04 -46.55
N LYS A 623 32.20 -24.55 -45.36
CA LYS A 623 32.89 -23.28 -45.21
C LYS A 623 34.34 -23.38 -45.65
N GLU A 624 34.84 -22.34 -46.32
CA GLU A 624 36.19 -22.26 -46.87
C GLU A 624 36.59 -23.49 -47.70
N TYR A 625 35.62 -24.14 -48.36
CA TYR A 625 35.80 -25.44 -48.98
C TYR A 625 36.68 -25.40 -50.23
N VAL A 626 36.61 -24.31 -50.99
CA VAL A 626 37.48 -24.04 -52.12
C VAL A 626 38.47 -22.94 -51.76
N THR A 627 39.77 -23.22 -51.92
CA THR A 627 40.84 -22.22 -51.76
C THR A 627 41.49 -21.91 -53.09
N ILE A 628 41.37 -20.67 -53.53
CA ILE A 628 42.01 -20.16 -54.75
C ILE A 628 43.18 -19.28 -54.34
N ASP A 629 44.39 -19.69 -54.71
CA ASP A 629 45.62 -18.95 -54.46
C ASP A 629 45.97 -18.01 -55.63
N SER A 630 46.88 -17.07 -55.39
CA SER A 630 47.43 -16.14 -56.42
C SER A 630 48.94 -16.25 -56.47
N VAL A 631 49.56 -15.82 -57.58
CA VAL A 631 50.98 -15.47 -57.59
C VAL A 631 51.30 -14.49 -56.45
N PRO A 632 52.47 -14.58 -55.80
CA PRO A 632 52.82 -13.71 -54.71
C PRO A 632 53.03 -12.28 -55.21
N VAL A 633 52.81 -11.29 -54.34
CA VAL A 633 53.15 -9.88 -54.60
C VAL A 633 54.33 -9.53 -53.72
N ALA A 634 55.47 -9.21 -54.32
CA ALA A 634 56.71 -8.90 -53.61
C ALA A 634 56.72 -7.46 -53.11
N GLY A 635 57.16 -7.27 -51.87
CA GLY A 635 57.35 -5.96 -51.28
C GLY A 635 58.14 -6.06 -49.98
N PHE A 636 58.80 -4.96 -49.61
CA PHE A 636 59.45 -4.82 -48.32
C PHE A 636 59.59 -3.36 -47.90
N THR A 637 59.91 -3.17 -46.62
CA THR A 637 60.35 -1.91 -46.02
C THR A 637 61.71 -2.08 -45.35
N GLN A 638 62.39 -0.95 -45.11
CA GLN A 638 63.69 -0.91 -44.46
C GLN A 638 63.78 0.21 -43.42
N SER A 639 64.55 0.01 -42.36
CA SER A 639 64.95 1.05 -41.41
C SER A 639 66.47 1.09 -41.28
N VAL A 640 67.04 2.29 -41.31
CA VAL A 640 68.48 2.51 -41.25
C VAL A 640 68.85 3.09 -39.89
N ASN A 641 69.77 2.44 -39.18
CA ASN A 641 70.34 2.89 -37.92
C ASN A 641 71.87 2.77 -37.99
N VAL A 642 72.54 3.87 -38.35
CA VAL A 642 74.00 4.03 -38.36
C VAL A 642 74.72 2.80 -38.96
N GLY A 643 74.54 2.58 -40.26
CA GLY A 643 75.14 1.46 -41.00
C GLY A 643 74.41 0.12 -40.85
N GLN A 644 73.62 -0.10 -39.80
CA GLN A 644 72.77 -1.28 -39.67
C GLN A 644 71.41 -1.04 -40.32
N VAL A 645 70.96 -1.95 -41.19
CA VAL A 645 69.69 -1.86 -41.89
C VAL A 645 68.84 -3.08 -41.58
N SER A 646 67.67 -2.85 -41.01
CA SER A 646 66.69 -3.91 -40.75
C SER A 646 65.66 -3.95 -41.87
N PHE A 647 65.46 -5.13 -42.45
CA PHE A 647 64.50 -5.36 -43.53
C PHE A 647 63.26 -6.07 -43.01
N THR A 648 62.09 -5.70 -43.52
CA THR A 648 60.83 -6.35 -43.19
C THR A 648 60.06 -6.62 -44.48
N HIS A 649 59.78 -7.89 -44.78
CA HIS A 649 58.92 -8.20 -45.92
C HIS A 649 57.46 -7.80 -45.65
N ASN A 650 56.78 -7.27 -46.66
CA ASN A 650 55.33 -7.06 -46.64
C ASN A 650 54.65 -7.75 -47.84
N SER A 651 55.29 -8.80 -48.35
CA SER A 651 54.77 -9.60 -49.44
C SER A 651 53.43 -10.25 -49.12
N ARG A 652 52.57 -10.35 -50.13
CA ARG A 652 51.30 -11.07 -50.06
C ARG A 652 51.41 -12.41 -50.77
N TYR A 653 50.81 -13.44 -50.19
CA TYR A 653 50.73 -14.81 -50.71
C TYR A 653 52.07 -15.56 -50.88
N ALA A 654 53.20 -14.98 -50.45
CA ALA A 654 54.50 -15.62 -50.49
C ALA A 654 54.63 -16.74 -49.44
N LYS A 655 55.18 -17.90 -49.82
CA LYS A 655 55.52 -19.00 -48.92
C LYS A 655 57.03 -19.09 -48.65
N SER A 656 57.87 -18.49 -49.49
CA SER A 656 59.31 -18.39 -49.28
C SER A 656 59.89 -17.08 -49.84
N HIS A 657 61.12 -16.77 -49.41
CA HIS A 657 61.75 -15.46 -49.55
C HIS A 657 63.22 -15.57 -49.95
N LEU A 658 63.72 -14.59 -50.72
CA LEU A 658 65.13 -14.42 -51.01
C LEU A 658 65.49 -12.92 -51.09
N TRP A 659 66.47 -12.51 -50.30
CA TRP A 659 67.04 -11.16 -50.25
C TRP A 659 68.40 -11.13 -50.92
N ILE A 660 68.69 -10.08 -51.67
CA ILE A 660 69.99 -9.76 -52.27
C ILE A 660 70.32 -8.33 -51.87
N PHE A 661 71.36 -8.12 -51.05
CA PHE A 661 71.62 -6.83 -50.39
C PHE A 661 72.44 -5.83 -51.24
N GLY A 662 72.93 -6.25 -52.41
CA GLY A 662 73.67 -5.37 -53.32
C GLY A 662 75.17 -5.21 -52.99
N ASP A 663 75.67 -5.94 -51.98
CA ASP A 663 77.08 -6.01 -51.57
C ASP A 663 77.67 -7.43 -51.72
N ASN A 664 77.09 -8.23 -52.61
CA ASN A 664 77.36 -9.65 -52.84
C ASN A 664 76.91 -10.60 -51.72
N THR A 665 76.09 -10.15 -50.76
CA THR A 665 75.47 -11.02 -49.75
C THR A 665 73.97 -11.20 -49.97
N THR A 666 73.42 -12.29 -49.43
CA THR A 666 72.00 -12.70 -49.57
C THR A 666 71.46 -13.27 -48.27
N SER A 667 70.13 -13.30 -48.10
CA SER A 667 69.46 -13.99 -46.98
C SER A 667 68.15 -14.64 -47.43
N THR A 668 67.75 -15.73 -46.77
CA THR A 668 66.42 -16.36 -46.91
C THR A 668 65.52 -16.12 -45.71
N ASP A 669 65.98 -15.36 -44.72
CA ASP A 669 65.21 -15.05 -43.51
C ASP A 669 63.99 -14.18 -43.86
N SER A 670 62.93 -14.29 -43.08
CA SER A 670 61.74 -13.45 -43.27
C SER A 670 62.05 -11.97 -43.07
N SER A 671 62.83 -11.64 -42.04
CA SER A 671 63.18 -10.25 -41.67
C SER A 671 64.66 -10.12 -41.28
N PRO A 672 65.57 -10.05 -42.26
CA PRO A 672 67.00 -10.00 -41.99
C PRO A 672 67.45 -8.61 -41.54
N VAL A 673 68.57 -8.59 -40.80
CA VAL A 673 69.30 -7.38 -40.42
C VAL A 673 70.66 -7.45 -41.09
N HIS A 674 71.06 -6.38 -41.78
CA HIS A 674 72.31 -6.33 -42.55
C HIS A 674 73.15 -5.12 -42.17
N LEU A 675 74.48 -5.28 -42.13
CA LEU A 675 75.41 -4.20 -41.80
C LEU A 675 76.12 -3.71 -43.06
N TYR A 676 75.96 -2.43 -43.36
CA TYR A 676 76.55 -1.75 -44.51
C TYR A 676 77.66 -0.79 -44.08
N THR A 677 78.72 -0.71 -44.87
CA THR A 677 79.67 0.42 -44.82
C THR A 677 79.14 1.61 -45.63
N GLU A 678 79.75 2.79 -45.46
CA GLU A 678 79.42 3.99 -46.25
C GLU A 678 79.34 3.67 -47.75
N GLY A 679 78.24 4.08 -48.40
CA GLY A 679 77.98 3.72 -49.79
C GLY A 679 76.50 3.72 -50.16
N THR A 680 76.21 3.35 -51.40
CA THR A 680 74.84 3.15 -51.91
C THR A 680 74.68 1.74 -52.47
N TYR A 681 73.63 1.03 -52.06
CA TYR A 681 73.40 -0.39 -52.36
C TYR A 681 72.02 -0.63 -52.97
N ASP A 682 71.93 -1.51 -53.98
CA ASP A 682 70.70 -1.96 -54.63
C ASP A 682 70.18 -3.25 -53.98
N VAL A 683 69.10 -3.16 -53.21
CA VAL A 683 68.50 -4.29 -52.51
C VAL A 683 67.37 -4.89 -53.34
N ILE A 684 67.36 -6.21 -53.52
CA ILE A 684 66.35 -6.98 -54.25
C ILE A 684 65.70 -7.99 -53.29
N TYR A 685 64.38 -8.08 -53.35
CA TYR A 685 63.58 -9.06 -52.60
C TYR A 685 62.70 -9.88 -53.54
N VAL A 686 62.78 -11.21 -53.45
CA VAL A 686 62.02 -12.16 -54.28
C VAL A 686 61.06 -12.95 -53.39
N ALA A 687 59.77 -12.94 -53.76
CA ALA A 687 58.70 -13.66 -53.08
C ALA A 687 58.23 -14.85 -53.95
N ILE A 688 58.08 -16.05 -53.38
CA ILE A 688 57.77 -17.29 -54.11
C ILE A 688 56.64 -18.06 -53.43
N ASN A 689 55.73 -18.66 -54.19
CA ASN A 689 54.76 -19.66 -53.71
C ASN A 689 54.47 -20.73 -54.79
N ASN A 690 53.48 -21.60 -54.54
CA ASN A 690 53.12 -22.70 -55.45
C ASN A 690 52.50 -22.21 -56.79
N CYS A 691 52.02 -20.98 -56.86
CA CYS A 691 51.45 -20.37 -58.06
C CYS A 691 52.47 -19.57 -58.88
N GLY A 692 53.64 -19.19 -58.32
CA GLY A 692 54.68 -18.47 -59.04
C GLY A 692 55.63 -17.63 -58.17
N ARG A 693 56.27 -16.62 -58.76
CA ARG A 693 57.21 -15.69 -58.09
C ARG A 693 57.03 -14.23 -58.53
N ASP A 694 57.38 -13.29 -57.66
CA ASP A 694 57.41 -11.84 -57.93
C ASP A 694 58.63 -11.17 -57.26
N THR A 695 59.03 -9.96 -57.67
CA THR A 695 60.27 -9.29 -57.22
C THR A 695 60.11 -7.79 -56.96
N ALA A 696 60.64 -7.30 -55.83
CA ALA A 696 60.71 -5.89 -55.44
C ALA A 696 62.17 -5.39 -55.32
N ARG A 697 62.42 -4.09 -55.52
CA ARG A 697 63.76 -3.47 -55.51
C ARG A 697 63.77 -2.11 -54.80
N THR A 698 64.85 -1.76 -54.08
CA THR A 698 65.06 -0.41 -53.52
C THR A 698 66.54 -0.05 -53.40
N LYS A 699 66.87 1.25 -53.31
CA LYS A 699 68.23 1.76 -53.05
C LYS A 699 68.38 2.24 -51.60
N ILE A 700 69.53 1.98 -50.99
CA ILE A 700 69.85 2.42 -49.62
C ILE A 700 71.20 3.14 -49.60
N THR A 701 71.29 4.30 -48.93
CA THR A 701 72.51 5.11 -48.77
C THR A 701 72.87 5.27 -47.30
N ILE A 702 74.13 5.06 -46.94
CA ILE A 702 74.68 5.19 -45.57
C ILE A 702 75.71 6.35 -45.54
N GLY A 703 75.56 7.34 -44.64
CA GLY A 703 76.45 8.52 -44.50
C GLY A 703 77.40 8.51 -43.27
N VAL A 704 77.99 9.67 -42.92
CA VAL A 704 78.95 9.88 -41.78
C VAL A 704 78.37 10.72 -40.64
N VAL A 705 78.63 10.36 -39.37
CA VAL A 705 78.14 11.06 -38.15
C VAL A 705 78.94 12.35 -37.85
N PRO A 706 78.31 13.52 -37.57
CA PRO A 706 79.00 14.74 -37.17
C PRO A 706 79.74 14.67 -35.83
N THR A 707 80.74 15.53 -35.61
CA THR A 707 81.45 15.67 -34.32
C THR A 707 81.43 17.14 -33.85
N PRO A 708 80.72 17.49 -32.75
CA PRO A 708 80.52 18.87 -32.30
C PRO A 708 81.66 19.42 -31.41
N ALA A 709 82.10 20.68 -31.62
CA ALA A 709 83.14 21.33 -30.81
C ALA A 709 83.03 22.87 -30.80
N PHE A 710 83.45 23.56 -29.72
CA PHE A 710 83.45 25.05 -29.62
C PHE A 710 84.38 25.66 -28.54
N VAL A 711 84.64 26.98 -28.66
CA VAL A 711 85.38 27.84 -27.69
C VAL A 711 84.69 29.18 -27.41
N SER A 712 85.10 29.94 -26.38
CA SER A 712 84.63 31.32 -26.09
C SER A 712 85.79 32.31 -25.87
N ASN A 713 85.51 33.61 -25.97
CA ASN A 713 86.51 34.66 -25.78
C ASN A 713 86.91 34.90 -24.31
N ARG A 714 85.97 34.77 -23.36
CA ARG A 714 86.18 34.90 -21.90
C ARG A 714 85.15 34.05 -21.14
N GLN A 715 85.41 33.83 -19.84
CA GLN A 715 84.60 32.94 -18.98
C GLN A 715 84.05 33.58 -17.70
N SER A 716 84.42 34.82 -17.32
CA SER A 716 83.94 35.44 -16.07
C SER A 716 83.84 36.98 -16.14
N GLY A 717 82.79 37.57 -15.53
CA GLY A 717 82.58 39.04 -15.45
C GLY A 717 81.41 39.49 -14.57
N CYS A 718 81.11 40.80 -14.52
CA CYS A 718 79.97 41.36 -13.76
C CYS A 718 78.75 41.56 -14.66
N ALA A 719 77.54 41.36 -14.11
CA ALA A 719 76.28 41.55 -14.81
C ALA A 719 76.02 43.04 -15.20
N PRO A 720 75.50 43.33 -16.42
CA PRO A 720 75.33 42.42 -17.55
C PRO A 720 76.65 42.08 -18.26
N TYR A 721 76.91 40.79 -18.53
CA TYR A 721 78.17 40.29 -19.07
C TYR A 721 78.02 39.71 -20.49
N GLN A 722 78.81 40.19 -21.47
CA GLN A 722 78.72 39.76 -22.88
C GLN A 722 79.87 38.81 -23.28
N VAL A 723 79.55 37.68 -23.92
CA VAL A 723 80.47 36.60 -24.32
C VAL A 723 80.26 36.24 -25.80
N SER A 724 81.32 35.96 -26.53
CA SER A 724 81.27 35.49 -27.94
C SER A 724 81.81 34.06 -28.06
N PHE A 725 81.16 33.24 -28.89
CA PHE A 725 81.45 31.82 -29.08
C PHE A 725 81.88 31.51 -30.52
N GLN A 726 82.77 30.53 -30.70
CA GLN A 726 83.26 30.07 -32.00
C GLN A 726 83.08 28.55 -32.18
N ASN A 727 82.43 28.13 -33.28
CA ASN A 727 82.21 26.72 -33.63
C ASN A 727 83.45 26.06 -34.27
N GLN A 728 83.69 24.78 -33.95
CA GLN A 728 84.79 23.94 -34.43
C GLN A 728 84.31 22.52 -34.86
N SER A 729 83.01 22.34 -35.11
CA SER A 729 82.41 21.03 -35.44
C SER A 729 82.85 20.47 -36.80
N VAL A 730 82.97 19.14 -36.93
CA VAL A 730 83.35 18.41 -38.16
C VAL A 730 82.16 17.63 -38.72
N ALA A 731 82.08 17.49 -40.04
CA ALA A 731 81.02 16.75 -40.76
C ALA A 731 79.59 17.22 -40.47
N ALA A 732 79.41 18.50 -40.09
CA ALA A 732 78.12 19.18 -39.91
C ALA A 732 78.06 20.48 -40.72
N ASN A 733 76.87 20.79 -41.23
CA ASN A 733 76.54 22.03 -41.93
C ASN A 733 75.37 22.80 -41.30
N ASP A 734 74.80 22.30 -40.21
CA ASP A 734 73.70 22.92 -39.46
C ASP A 734 73.97 22.85 -37.94
N TYR A 735 73.60 23.91 -37.20
CA TYR A 735 73.99 24.11 -35.81
C TYR A 735 72.86 24.65 -34.95
N VAL A 736 72.76 24.18 -33.70
CA VAL A 736 71.87 24.74 -32.69
C VAL A 736 72.60 24.90 -31.37
N TRP A 737 72.67 26.14 -30.89
CA TRP A 737 73.27 26.53 -29.63
C TRP A 737 72.22 26.75 -28.55
N TYR A 738 72.60 26.46 -27.31
CA TYR A 738 71.80 26.75 -26.12
C TYR A 738 72.66 27.46 -25.07
N PHE A 739 72.16 28.60 -24.61
CA PHE A 739 72.75 29.49 -23.62
C PHE A 739 71.76 29.76 -22.48
N PRO A 740 71.53 28.79 -21.57
CA PRO A 740 70.68 28.99 -20.40
C PRO A 740 71.06 30.27 -19.65
N GLY A 741 70.09 31.15 -19.38
CA GLY A 741 70.32 32.44 -18.71
C GLY A 741 70.96 33.54 -19.57
N GLY A 742 71.34 33.24 -20.81
CA GLY A 742 71.84 34.19 -21.79
C GLY A 742 70.73 34.80 -22.66
N ASN A 743 71.02 35.95 -23.25
CA ASN A 743 70.20 36.63 -24.24
C ASN A 743 71.03 36.89 -25.52
N PRO A 744 70.73 36.23 -26.66
CA PRO A 744 69.65 35.25 -26.82
C PRO A 744 69.96 33.92 -26.13
N SER A 745 68.92 33.17 -25.72
CA SER A 745 69.06 31.89 -25.01
C SER A 745 69.34 30.69 -25.94
N THR A 746 69.18 30.89 -27.24
CA THR A 746 69.54 29.93 -28.30
C THR A 746 70.05 30.69 -29.52
N SER A 747 70.80 30.02 -30.39
CA SER A 747 71.21 30.57 -31.69
C SER A 747 71.44 29.44 -32.70
N THR A 748 71.24 29.73 -33.97
CA THR A 748 71.63 28.87 -35.10
C THR A 748 72.83 29.43 -35.86
N ASP A 749 73.34 30.59 -35.44
CA ASP A 749 74.53 31.19 -36.04
C ASP A 749 75.74 30.30 -35.74
N PRO A 750 76.65 30.09 -36.72
CA PRO A 750 77.86 29.33 -36.46
C PRO A 750 78.74 29.93 -35.34
N ASN A 751 78.71 31.24 -35.11
CA ASN A 751 79.53 31.91 -34.10
C ASN A 751 78.73 33.02 -33.36
N PRO A 752 77.92 32.70 -32.35
CA PRO A 752 77.01 33.66 -31.71
C PRO A 752 77.66 34.51 -30.59
N THR A 753 77.05 35.67 -30.31
CA THR A 753 77.36 36.52 -29.15
C THR A 753 76.16 36.59 -28.21
N VAL A 754 76.39 36.45 -26.90
CA VAL A 754 75.35 36.28 -25.87
C VAL A 754 75.62 37.17 -24.67
N SER A 755 74.58 37.83 -24.15
CA SER A 755 74.65 38.64 -22.92
C SER A 755 73.96 37.94 -21.74
N TYR A 756 74.62 37.88 -20.59
CA TYR A 756 74.11 37.31 -19.34
C TYR A 756 73.80 38.45 -18.35
N PRO A 757 72.51 38.75 -18.10
CA PRO A 757 72.10 39.92 -17.34
C PRO A 757 72.09 39.72 -15.81
N THR A 758 72.19 38.48 -15.33
CA THR A 758 72.07 38.15 -13.90
C THR A 758 73.30 37.40 -13.39
N LYS A 759 73.49 37.41 -12.06
CA LYS A 759 74.59 36.66 -11.43
C LYS A 759 74.32 35.16 -11.47
N GLY A 760 75.33 34.36 -11.79
CA GLY A 760 75.18 32.90 -11.89
C GLY A 760 76.34 32.24 -12.64
N LYS A 761 76.34 30.89 -12.63
CA LYS A 761 77.18 30.08 -13.51
C LYS A 761 76.29 29.44 -14.58
N TYR A 762 76.74 29.45 -15.84
CA TYR A 762 75.93 29.06 -16.98
C TYR A 762 76.62 28.03 -17.86
N ASP A 763 75.89 26.97 -18.20
CA ASP A 763 76.28 25.94 -19.16
C ASP A 763 76.18 26.47 -20.60
N VAL A 764 76.88 25.83 -21.53
CA VAL A 764 76.76 26.09 -22.97
C VAL A 764 76.71 24.77 -23.73
N LYS A 765 75.71 24.60 -24.61
CA LYS A 765 75.53 23.40 -25.44
C LYS A 765 75.50 23.75 -26.93
N LEU A 766 76.14 22.91 -27.74
CA LEU A 766 76.13 22.96 -29.21
C LEU A 766 75.67 21.61 -29.78
N VAL A 767 74.70 21.63 -30.68
CA VAL A 767 74.27 20.50 -31.52
C VAL A 767 74.76 20.75 -32.94
N ALA A 768 75.42 19.76 -33.55
CA ALA A 768 75.92 19.82 -34.91
C ALA A 768 75.26 18.73 -35.76
N LYS A 769 74.74 19.09 -36.93
CA LYS A 769 73.92 18.22 -37.78
C LYS A 769 74.38 18.24 -39.24
N ASN A 770 74.20 17.11 -39.92
CA ASN A 770 74.22 17.01 -41.38
C ASN A 770 72.93 16.35 -41.90
N VAL A 771 72.87 16.07 -43.20
CA VAL A 771 71.68 15.51 -43.86
C VAL A 771 71.31 14.10 -43.39
N PHE A 772 72.25 13.37 -42.78
CA PHE A 772 72.06 11.98 -42.33
C PHE A 772 71.95 11.86 -40.80
N TYR A 773 72.75 12.59 -40.03
CA TYR A 773 72.83 12.43 -38.57
C TYR A 773 73.09 13.75 -37.82
N SER A 774 72.98 13.71 -36.50
CA SER A 774 73.27 14.83 -35.58
C SER A 774 73.95 14.34 -34.30
N ASP A 775 74.82 15.16 -33.72
CA ASP A 775 75.47 14.90 -32.43
C ASP A 775 75.60 16.21 -31.61
N SER A 776 75.88 16.15 -30.30
CA SER A 776 75.97 17.33 -29.43
C SER A 776 77.05 17.30 -28.34
N ILE A 777 77.51 18.48 -27.92
CA ILE A 777 78.44 18.68 -26.79
C ILE A 777 77.91 19.74 -25.81
N THR A 778 78.08 19.51 -24.52
CA THR A 778 77.72 20.45 -23.44
C THR A 778 78.93 20.71 -22.53
N LYS A 779 79.26 21.98 -22.28
CA LYS A 779 80.24 22.41 -21.27
C LYS A 779 79.51 23.02 -20.07
N LYS A 780 79.67 22.42 -18.89
CA LYS A 780 79.00 22.85 -17.65
C LYS A 780 79.73 24.00 -16.96
N ASP A 781 78.98 24.88 -16.29
CA ASP A 781 79.44 26.05 -15.54
C ASP A 781 80.47 26.90 -16.31
N PHE A 782 80.29 26.97 -17.64
CA PHE A 782 81.31 27.47 -18.55
C PHE A 782 81.49 28.99 -18.48
N ILE A 783 80.43 29.73 -18.09
CA ILE A 783 80.42 31.19 -17.93
C ILE A 783 80.00 31.57 -16.48
N GLU A 784 80.76 32.41 -15.79
CA GLU A 784 80.46 32.94 -14.44
C GLU A 784 80.13 34.44 -14.47
N VAL A 785 79.03 34.86 -13.83
CA VAL A 785 78.58 36.25 -13.75
C VAL A 785 78.37 36.68 -12.29
N ARG A 786 78.88 37.86 -11.92
CA ARG A 786 78.88 38.42 -10.54
C ARG A 786 78.02 39.70 -10.43
N SER A 787 77.65 40.13 -9.20
CA SER A 787 76.83 41.34 -8.94
C SER A 787 77.43 42.27 -7.87
N LYS A 788 76.85 43.48 -7.74
CA LYS A 788 77.06 44.40 -6.60
C LYS A 788 76.56 43.76 -5.27
N PRO A 789 76.99 44.27 -4.09
CA PRO A 789 76.47 43.85 -2.78
C PRO A 789 74.98 44.15 -2.62
N ASP A 790 74.29 43.40 -1.76
CA ASP A 790 72.90 43.62 -1.33
C ASP A 790 72.90 43.96 0.16
N VAL A 791 72.55 45.21 0.52
CA VAL A 791 72.88 45.81 1.82
C VAL A 791 71.67 45.84 2.77
N ASP A 792 71.80 45.27 3.98
CA ASP A 792 70.73 45.28 5.00
C ASP A 792 71.22 45.21 6.46
N PHE A 793 70.36 45.55 7.45
CA PHE A 793 70.63 45.41 8.88
C PHE A 793 69.41 45.30 9.83
N ASN A 794 69.64 44.80 11.06
CA ASN A 794 68.68 44.74 12.17
C ASN A 794 69.14 45.56 13.39
N VAL A 795 68.20 45.89 14.30
CA VAL A 795 68.47 46.67 15.53
C VAL A 795 67.72 46.12 16.75
N SER A 796 68.35 46.15 17.93
CA SER A 796 67.71 45.90 19.23
C SER A 796 67.98 47.06 20.20
N ILE A 797 67.01 47.38 21.07
CA ILE A 797 67.08 48.56 21.97
C ILE A 797 67.01 48.13 23.44
N VAL A 798 67.93 48.64 24.27
CA VAL A 798 67.92 48.48 25.74
C VAL A 798 68.18 49.84 26.38
N GLY A 799 67.18 50.39 27.07
CA GLY A 799 67.24 51.78 27.56
C GLY A 799 67.43 52.76 26.39
N PHE A 800 68.51 53.55 26.41
CA PHE A 800 68.87 54.47 25.32
C PHE A 800 69.86 53.88 24.30
N LYS A 801 70.29 52.63 24.46
CA LYS A 801 71.29 51.96 23.61
C LYS A 801 70.64 51.12 22.52
N ALA A 802 71.12 51.28 21.29
CA ALA A 802 70.78 50.48 20.12
C ALA A 802 71.96 49.60 19.69
N PHE A 803 71.71 48.32 19.43
CA PHE A 803 72.71 47.36 18.94
C PHE A 803 72.36 46.95 17.51
N PHE A 804 73.26 47.19 16.56
CA PHE A 804 73.04 46.94 15.13
C PHE A 804 73.74 45.67 14.65
N THR A 805 73.05 44.88 13.83
CA THR A 805 73.59 43.66 13.21
C THR A 805 73.48 43.75 11.69
N ASN A 806 74.61 43.67 10.98
CA ASN A 806 74.71 43.71 9.53
C ASN A 806 74.24 42.39 8.90
N GLN A 807 73.50 42.48 7.80
CA GLN A 807 72.94 41.38 7.02
C GLN A 807 73.32 41.46 5.52
N THR A 808 74.32 42.27 5.18
CA THR A 808 74.75 42.49 3.78
C THR A 808 75.30 41.21 3.14
N ILE A 809 74.85 40.92 1.92
CA ILE A 809 75.31 39.78 1.09
C ILE A 809 76.26 40.30 0.01
N ASP A 810 77.33 39.54 -0.27
CA ASP A 810 78.36 39.87 -1.28
C ASP A 810 79.07 41.22 -1.05
N GLY A 811 79.01 41.78 0.16
CA GLY A 811 79.70 43.00 0.59
C GLY A 811 81.03 42.71 1.29
N THR A 812 82.02 43.57 1.09
CA THR A 812 83.37 43.38 1.67
C THR A 812 83.81 44.50 2.62
N ASN A 813 83.17 45.68 2.57
CA ASN A 813 83.45 46.84 3.43
C ASN A 813 82.13 47.46 3.92
N TYR A 814 82.10 48.12 5.09
CA TYR A 814 80.87 48.65 5.71
C TYR A 814 81.04 50.07 6.28
N ILE A 815 80.06 50.94 6.05
CA ILE A 815 80.01 52.30 6.62
C ILE A 815 78.62 52.57 7.16
N TRP A 816 78.52 52.91 8.45
CA TRP A 816 77.29 53.23 9.17
C TRP A 816 77.20 54.72 9.51
N ASP A 817 76.01 55.29 9.41
CA ASP A 817 75.64 56.62 9.93
C ASP A 817 74.35 56.47 10.76
N PHE A 818 74.38 56.84 12.04
CA PHE A 818 73.28 56.59 12.97
C PHE A 818 72.22 57.70 12.99
N GLY A 819 72.31 58.72 12.14
CA GLY A 819 71.32 59.79 12.05
C GLY A 819 71.35 60.79 13.21
N ASN A 820 72.29 60.65 14.15
CA ASN A 820 72.58 61.58 15.24
C ASN A 820 73.93 62.31 15.07
N GLY A 821 74.51 62.25 13.86
CA GLY A 821 75.81 62.82 13.53
C GLY A 821 77.02 61.93 13.85
N LYS A 822 76.82 60.68 14.32
CA LYS A 822 77.89 59.71 14.55
C LYS A 822 77.88 58.57 13.53
N ALA A 823 79.04 57.98 13.28
CA ALA A 823 79.27 56.93 12.29
C ALA A 823 80.11 55.76 12.84
N SER A 824 80.08 54.61 12.15
CA SER A 824 80.94 53.45 12.44
C SER A 824 81.39 52.72 11.16
N PHE A 825 82.51 52.02 11.22
CA PHE A 825 83.04 51.16 10.14
C PHE A 825 83.09 49.68 10.53
N THR A 826 82.70 49.35 11.77
CA THR A 826 82.64 47.96 12.21
C THR A 826 81.46 47.25 11.56
N GLN A 827 81.56 45.92 11.42
CA GLN A 827 80.47 45.14 10.84
C GLN A 827 79.18 45.26 11.68
N ASN A 828 79.25 45.13 13.01
CA ASN A 828 78.10 45.19 13.91
C ASN A 828 78.35 46.22 15.03
N PRO A 829 77.92 47.49 14.87
CA PRO A 829 78.14 48.53 15.87
C PRO A 829 77.04 48.64 16.94
N GLU A 830 77.34 49.34 18.03
CA GLU A 830 76.36 49.79 19.04
C GLU A 830 76.33 51.32 19.13
N MET A 831 75.21 51.90 19.55
CA MET A 831 74.99 53.36 19.65
C MET A 831 74.09 53.73 20.83
N ASP A 832 74.60 54.55 21.76
CA ASP A 832 73.82 55.13 22.86
C ASP A 832 73.27 56.52 22.49
N TYR A 833 71.94 56.64 22.32
CA TYR A 833 71.30 57.89 21.91
C TYR A 833 71.11 58.89 23.04
N GLY A 834 71.15 58.47 24.31
CA GLY A 834 71.02 59.32 25.51
C GLY A 834 69.68 60.06 25.70
N VAL A 835 68.81 60.10 24.70
CA VAL A 835 67.48 60.74 24.73
C VAL A 835 66.46 59.90 23.97
N GLU A 836 65.18 60.10 24.29
CA GLU A 836 64.10 59.50 23.52
C GLU A 836 63.93 60.18 22.17
N GLY A 837 63.68 59.41 21.11
CA GLY A 837 63.54 59.94 19.75
C GLY A 837 63.50 58.89 18.66
N GLU A 838 63.30 59.35 17.42
CA GLU A 838 63.37 58.53 16.20
C GLU A 838 64.58 58.96 15.34
N PHE A 839 65.41 58.01 14.90
CA PHE A 839 66.66 58.26 14.18
C PHE A 839 66.72 57.49 12.85
N ASN A 840 67.19 58.13 11.77
CA ASN A 840 67.36 57.48 10.45
C ASN A 840 68.78 56.93 10.31
N VAL A 841 68.94 55.61 10.39
CA VAL A 841 70.22 54.91 10.35
C VAL A 841 70.52 54.42 8.93
N ARG A 842 71.72 54.70 8.41
CA ARG A 842 72.19 54.35 7.05
C ARG A 842 73.38 53.38 7.09
N LEU A 843 73.40 52.38 6.21
CA LEU A 843 74.51 51.44 5.98
C LEU A 843 74.90 51.42 4.49
N ILE A 844 76.20 51.46 4.17
CA ILE A 844 76.78 51.40 2.81
C ILE A 844 77.76 50.22 2.72
N SER A 845 77.75 49.44 1.62
CA SER A 845 78.72 48.36 1.37
C SER A 845 79.20 48.24 -0.09
N GLN A 846 80.42 47.69 -0.30
CA GLN A 846 81.11 47.63 -1.61
C GLN A 846 81.75 46.24 -1.91
N ASN A 847 81.84 45.87 -3.20
CA ASN A 847 82.66 44.78 -3.77
C ASN A 847 83.26 45.11 -5.16
N ILE A 848 83.88 44.13 -5.84
CA ILE A 848 84.49 44.26 -7.19
C ILE A 848 83.52 44.74 -8.29
N CYS A 849 82.22 44.48 -8.17
CA CYS A 849 81.21 44.92 -9.13
C CYS A 849 80.57 46.27 -8.76
N GLY A 850 80.86 46.85 -7.59
CA GLY A 850 80.42 48.20 -7.18
C GLY A 850 79.94 48.33 -5.73
N THR A 851 79.21 49.42 -5.43
CA THR A 851 78.73 49.81 -4.08
C THR A 851 77.20 49.90 -4.04
N ASP A 852 76.59 49.64 -2.88
CA ASP A 852 75.14 49.77 -2.59
C ASP A 852 74.84 50.30 -1.16
N THR A 853 73.60 50.69 -0.83
CA THR A 853 73.22 51.43 0.40
C THR A 853 71.77 51.20 0.89
N VAL A 854 71.54 51.16 2.21
CA VAL A 854 70.21 51.09 2.87
C VAL A 854 70.02 52.12 3.99
N ILE A 855 68.78 52.56 4.26
CA ILE A 855 68.40 53.48 5.37
C ILE A 855 67.15 52.94 6.11
N LYS A 856 67.15 52.86 7.45
CA LYS A 856 65.99 52.48 8.30
C LYS A 856 65.77 53.44 9.48
N LYS A 857 64.52 53.64 9.91
CA LYS A 857 64.16 54.47 11.08
C LYS A 857 64.12 53.63 12.37
N VAL A 858 64.70 54.13 13.46
CA VAL A 858 64.84 53.46 14.76
C VAL A 858 64.29 54.35 15.87
N ALA A 859 63.32 53.85 16.67
CA ALA A 859 62.71 54.58 17.79
C ALA A 859 63.24 54.11 19.15
N VAL A 860 63.48 55.05 20.07
CA VAL A 860 64.00 54.81 21.42
C VAL A 860 63.08 55.50 22.45
N TYR A 861 62.31 54.74 23.24
CA TYR A 861 61.37 55.24 24.28
C TYR A 861 61.41 54.37 25.56
N LEU A 862 61.28 54.97 26.75
CA LEU A 862 61.31 54.29 28.06
C LEU A 862 59.97 53.66 28.47
N ILE A 863 58.83 54.25 28.11
CA ILE A 863 57.49 53.65 28.21
C ILE A 863 56.68 54.05 26.96
N PRO A 864 55.73 53.22 26.49
CA PRO A 864 54.99 53.52 25.27
C PRO A 864 54.00 54.67 25.50
N LYS A 865 53.75 55.46 24.45
CA LYS A 865 52.67 56.46 24.45
C LYS A 865 51.38 55.78 23.99
N VAL A 866 50.31 55.85 24.80
CA VAL A 866 49.04 55.15 24.52
C VAL A 866 48.01 56.09 23.92
N ASN A 867 47.37 55.68 22.83
CA ASN A 867 46.19 56.37 22.29
C ASN A 867 45.33 55.42 21.44
N PHE A 868 44.04 55.71 21.31
CA PHE A 868 43.13 54.95 20.44
C PHE A 868 41.96 55.78 19.91
N SER A 869 41.20 55.22 18.97
CA SER A 869 39.93 55.77 18.45
C SER A 869 38.92 54.66 18.13
N ALA A 870 37.67 55.03 17.85
CA ALA A 870 36.60 54.13 17.42
C ALA A 870 35.94 54.66 16.14
N ASN A 871 35.47 53.77 15.27
CA ASN A 871 34.79 54.16 14.03
C ASN A 871 33.40 54.79 14.25
N THR A 872 32.70 54.39 15.31
CA THR A 872 31.44 54.99 15.76
C THR A 872 31.38 55.01 17.28
N ILE A 873 30.75 56.06 17.82
CA ILE A 873 30.58 56.26 19.26
C ILE A 873 29.10 56.33 19.69
N LYS A 874 28.16 56.28 18.73
CA LYS A 874 26.71 56.34 19.01
C LYS A 874 25.87 55.56 17.98
N GLY A 875 24.81 54.88 18.44
CA GLY A 875 23.83 54.22 17.55
C GLY A 875 22.83 53.30 18.26
N CYS A 876 21.97 52.60 17.52
CA CYS A 876 20.93 51.71 18.06
C CYS A 876 21.48 50.31 18.40
N PRO A 877 20.93 49.60 19.41
CA PRO A 877 21.31 48.23 19.72
C PRO A 877 20.77 47.24 18.66
N PRO A 878 21.55 46.21 18.27
CA PRO A 878 22.96 45.97 18.63
C PRO A 878 23.93 46.88 17.86
N LEU A 879 24.76 47.65 18.58
CA LEU A 879 25.75 48.57 18.00
C LEU A 879 27.13 47.90 17.90
N LYS A 880 27.64 47.76 16.67
CA LYS A 880 28.96 47.21 16.36
C LYS A 880 30.01 48.31 16.19
N VAL A 881 31.10 48.24 16.95
CA VAL A 881 32.17 49.25 17.01
C VAL A 881 33.53 48.63 16.74
N ASN A 882 34.31 49.22 15.85
CA ASN A 882 35.70 48.88 15.53
C ASN A 882 36.66 49.90 16.16
N PHE A 883 37.62 49.43 16.95
CA PHE A 883 38.63 50.26 17.61
C PHE A 883 39.97 50.23 16.86
N GLN A 884 40.67 51.37 16.85
CA GLN A 884 41.99 51.53 16.23
C GLN A 884 43.02 52.04 17.23
N ASP A 885 44.15 51.33 17.35
CA ASP A 885 45.33 51.74 18.12
C ASP A 885 46.13 52.84 17.40
N LEU A 886 46.50 53.87 18.17
CA LEU A 886 47.30 55.02 17.73
C LEU A 886 48.51 55.23 18.66
N SER A 887 48.95 54.16 19.34
CA SER A 887 50.09 54.19 20.27
C SER A 887 51.44 54.26 19.53
N SER A 888 52.53 54.52 20.25
CA SER A 888 53.88 54.68 19.67
C SER A 888 54.39 53.41 18.96
N VAL A 889 55.27 53.58 17.96
CA VAL A 889 55.72 52.51 17.04
C VAL A 889 56.46 51.35 17.69
N ASP A 890 56.94 51.55 18.92
CA ASP A 890 57.66 50.60 19.75
C ASP A 890 56.75 49.69 20.60
N VAL A 891 55.43 49.86 20.54
CA VAL A 891 54.47 48.98 21.21
C VAL A 891 54.50 47.57 20.61
N VAL A 892 54.58 46.57 21.48
CA VAL A 892 54.60 45.14 21.11
C VAL A 892 53.41 44.35 21.65
N GLN A 893 52.61 44.91 22.58
CA GLN A 893 51.48 44.20 23.20
C GLN A 893 50.34 45.16 23.57
N TRP A 894 49.09 44.69 23.41
CA TRP A 894 47.83 45.42 23.70
C TRP A 894 46.92 44.62 24.63
N ASP A 895 46.17 45.30 25.50
CA ASP A 895 45.14 44.75 26.39
C ASP A 895 43.97 45.75 26.52
N TRP A 896 42.83 45.37 25.96
CA TRP A 896 41.61 46.15 25.88
C TRP A 896 40.56 45.66 26.86
N GLN A 897 39.79 46.59 27.43
CA GLN A 897 38.64 46.30 28.29
C GLN A 897 37.44 47.16 27.86
N PHE A 898 36.30 46.51 27.64
CA PHE A 898 35.05 47.10 27.14
C PHE A 898 33.92 46.83 28.13
N GLU A 899 33.39 47.89 28.74
CA GLU A 899 32.31 47.77 29.71
C GLU A 899 31.01 47.30 29.03
N SER A 900 30.49 46.13 29.40
CA SER A 900 29.29 45.52 28.79
C SER A 900 29.38 45.25 27.27
N GLY A 901 30.56 45.36 26.68
CA GLY A 901 30.82 45.00 25.30
C GLY A 901 31.02 43.48 25.15
N ILE A 902 30.74 42.97 23.95
CA ILE A 902 31.01 41.57 23.59
C ILE A 902 32.00 41.57 22.41
N PRO A 903 33.23 41.05 22.59
CA PRO A 903 33.80 40.54 23.85
C PRO A 903 34.11 41.66 24.85
N ALA A 904 34.15 41.33 26.15
CA ALA A 904 34.44 42.30 27.21
C ALA A 904 35.93 42.70 27.31
N THR A 905 36.83 41.93 26.71
CA THR A 905 38.27 42.21 26.63
C THR A 905 38.86 41.77 25.29
N SER A 906 40.04 42.29 24.92
CA SER A 906 40.79 41.85 23.72
C SER A 906 42.28 42.15 23.80
N THR A 907 43.13 41.34 23.16
CA THR A 907 44.57 41.60 23.01
C THR A 907 44.98 41.96 21.58
N ALA A 908 44.01 42.06 20.67
CA ALA A 908 44.27 42.46 19.29
C ALA A 908 44.68 43.94 19.21
N LYS A 909 45.53 44.31 18.25
CA LYS A 909 45.90 45.71 18.02
C LYS A 909 44.67 46.59 17.72
N ASN A 910 43.74 46.10 16.91
CA ASN A 910 42.51 46.81 16.50
C ASN A 910 41.28 45.87 16.63
N PRO A 911 40.61 45.83 17.78
CA PRO A 911 39.49 44.91 18.03
C PRO A 911 38.13 45.44 17.59
N GLU A 912 37.18 44.52 17.39
CA GLU A 912 35.76 44.81 17.13
C GLU A 912 34.89 44.33 18.30
N VAL A 913 33.89 45.13 18.70
CA VAL A 913 33.07 44.92 19.89
C VAL A 913 31.61 45.29 19.61
N ILE A 914 30.68 44.50 20.15
CA ILE A 914 29.23 44.72 20.01
C ILE A 914 28.61 45.10 21.37
N PHE A 915 27.81 46.15 21.38
CA PHE A 915 27.03 46.60 22.54
C PHE A 915 25.54 46.38 22.25
N ASN A 916 24.93 45.43 22.95
CA ASN A 916 23.57 44.95 22.66
C ASN A 916 22.47 45.66 23.45
N GLN A 917 22.82 46.40 24.51
CA GLN A 917 21.85 47.07 25.36
C GLN A 917 22.03 48.59 25.25
N HIS A 918 20.95 49.32 25.48
CA HIS A 918 21.00 50.78 25.54
C HIS A 918 21.75 51.21 26.81
N GLY A 919 22.60 52.24 26.71
CA GLY A 919 23.47 52.68 27.80
C GLY A 919 24.70 53.45 27.31
N LYS A 920 25.52 53.95 28.24
CA LYS A 920 26.81 54.59 27.95
C LYS A 920 27.93 53.75 28.57
N TYR A 921 28.94 53.39 27.78
CA TYR A 921 29.95 52.39 28.15
C TYR A 921 31.39 52.93 28.07
N ALA A 922 32.25 52.59 29.03
CA ALA A 922 33.67 52.94 29.04
C ALA A 922 34.56 51.94 28.25
N VAL A 923 35.69 52.45 27.75
CA VAL A 923 36.73 51.65 27.05
C VAL A 923 38.12 51.97 27.58
N LYS A 924 38.93 50.95 27.87
CA LYS A 924 40.32 51.08 28.33
C LYS A 924 41.27 50.31 27.42
N LEU A 925 42.41 50.91 27.09
CA LEU A 925 43.55 50.26 26.42
C LEU A 925 44.81 50.37 27.27
N THR A 926 45.46 49.24 27.51
CA THR A 926 46.79 49.13 28.13
C THR A 926 47.77 48.58 27.09
N VAL A 927 48.93 49.24 26.87
CA VAL A 927 49.95 48.80 25.90
C VAL A 927 51.32 48.69 26.54
N LYS A 928 52.16 47.80 26.01
CA LYS A 928 53.50 47.51 26.52
C LYS A 928 54.55 47.51 25.41
N ASN A 929 55.72 48.08 25.70
CA ASN A 929 56.95 47.95 24.92
C ASN A 929 57.99 47.13 25.72
N SER A 930 59.21 46.98 25.20
CA SER A 930 60.30 46.25 25.88
C SER A 930 60.73 46.87 27.21
N ASN A 931 60.40 48.13 27.47
CA ASN A 931 60.87 48.91 28.62
C ASN A 931 59.78 49.16 29.69
N GLY A 932 58.49 49.02 29.35
CA GLY A 932 57.40 49.18 30.32
C GLY A 932 55.99 49.20 29.72
N THR A 933 54.99 49.46 30.56
CA THR A 933 53.55 49.43 30.23
C THR A 933 52.90 50.78 30.57
N ASN A 934 51.94 51.22 29.77
CA ASN A 934 51.14 52.42 30.03
C ASN A 934 49.66 52.15 29.65
N ALA A 935 48.69 52.91 30.17
CA ALA A 935 47.26 52.69 29.93
C ALA A 935 46.44 53.98 29.82
N LEU A 936 45.36 53.94 29.04
CA LEU A 936 44.41 55.03 28.85
C LEU A 936 42.96 54.50 28.93
N THR A 937 42.11 55.12 29.76
CA THR A 937 40.67 54.83 29.86
C THR A 937 39.85 56.03 29.39
N ARG A 938 38.85 55.79 28.54
CA ARG A 938 37.82 56.77 28.17
C ARG A 938 36.47 56.32 28.72
N VAL A 939 35.90 57.10 29.63
CA VAL A 939 34.60 56.83 30.26
C VAL A 939 33.44 57.29 29.37
N GLN A 940 32.32 56.55 29.38
CA GLN A 940 31.13 56.83 28.56
C GLN A 940 31.45 57.08 27.07
N TYR A 941 32.42 56.34 26.54
CA TYR A 941 32.94 56.56 25.20
C TYR A 941 31.99 56.08 24.10
N ILE A 942 31.18 55.06 24.38
CA ILE A 942 30.17 54.51 23.46
C ILE A 942 28.76 54.74 24.04
N GLU A 943 27.85 55.32 23.26
CA GLU A 943 26.44 55.57 23.63
C GLU A 943 25.48 54.75 22.75
N VAL A 944 24.77 53.80 23.34
CA VAL A 944 23.75 53.00 22.66
C VAL A 944 22.35 53.53 23.00
N GLN A 945 21.58 53.93 21.99
CA GLN A 945 20.30 54.63 22.14
C GLN A 945 19.14 53.70 22.54
N SER A 946 18.08 54.26 23.15
CA SER A 946 16.93 53.50 23.62
C SER A 946 16.01 53.02 22.48
N PRO A 947 15.24 51.93 22.66
CA PRO A 947 14.35 51.38 21.63
C PRO A 947 13.27 52.36 21.13
N ILE A 948 12.90 53.37 21.92
CA ILE A 948 11.86 54.37 21.56
C ILE A 948 12.38 55.34 20.48
N GLU A 949 13.69 55.62 20.44
CA GLU A 949 14.32 56.47 19.43
C GLU A 949 14.73 55.70 18.15
N CYS A 950 14.50 54.38 18.11
CA CYS A 950 14.90 53.49 17.02
C CYS A 950 13.71 52.61 16.58
N PRO A 951 12.79 53.08 15.70
CA PRO A 951 11.63 52.30 15.27
C PRO A 951 12.05 51.02 14.51
N GLU A 952 11.46 49.88 14.89
CA GLU A 952 11.77 48.54 14.38
C GLU A 952 11.53 48.44 12.86
N HIS A 953 12.59 48.15 12.10
CA HIS A 953 12.46 47.55 10.78
C HIS A 953 12.28 46.03 10.94
N THR A 954 11.06 45.57 10.73
CA THR A 954 10.68 44.15 10.68
C THR A 954 11.30 43.45 9.47
N THR A 955 12.23 42.53 9.69
CA THR A 955 12.53 41.44 8.76
C THR A 955 12.97 40.19 9.52
N ASN A 956 11.98 39.42 9.99
CA ASN A 956 12.19 38.05 10.44
C ASN A 956 12.27 37.11 9.23
N THR A 957 13.46 36.59 8.96
CA THR A 957 13.67 35.16 8.66
C THR A 957 15.16 34.85 8.81
N LYS A 958 15.55 34.31 9.97
CA LYS A 958 16.81 33.58 10.15
C LYS A 958 16.53 32.08 10.13
N SER A 959 17.10 31.44 9.12
CA SER A 959 17.77 30.14 9.12
C SER A 959 17.90 29.46 10.50
N LEU A 960 17.32 28.26 10.61
CA LEU A 960 17.69 27.22 11.57
C LEU A 960 18.09 25.97 10.78
N LEU A 961 19.34 25.96 10.31
CA LEU A 961 20.07 24.73 9.99
C LEU A 961 21.01 24.49 11.15
N ASP A 962 20.46 23.90 12.21
CA ASP A 962 21.23 23.22 13.25
C ASP A 962 20.24 22.33 14.01
N ASP A 963 20.24 21.03 13.68
CA ASP A 963 20.53 20.04 14.69
C ASP A 963 20.73 18.65 14.07
N LYS A 964 21.81 18.03 14.53
CA LYS A 964 22.31 16.72 14.17
C LYS A 964 21.39 15.59 14.66
N ILE A 965 21.25 14.58 13.81
CA ILE A 965 21.58 13.16 14.07
C ILE A 965 20.94 12.50 15.31
N PHE A 966 20.02 11.55 15.06
CA PHE A 966 19.82 10.32 15.84
C PHE A 966 19.55 9.19 14.83
N GLN A 967 20.43 8.21 14.58
CA GLN A 967 20.75 7.00 15.37
C GLN A 967 19.53 6.30 16.01
N HIS A 968 19.10 5.17 15.41
CA HIS A 968 18.56 4.05 16.18
C HIS A 968 19.01 2.69 15.57
N PRO A 969 19.39 1.70 16.40
CA PRO A 969 19.88 0.39 15.97
C PRO A 969 18.77 -0.66 15.86
N PHE A 970 18.97 -1.64 14.96
CA PHE A 970 18.13 -2.82 14.81
C PHE A 970 18.49 -3.91 15.85
N GLN A 971 17.50 -4.42 16.58
CA GLN A 971 17.32 -5.81 17.05
C GLN A 971 15.81 -5.95 17.36
N GLY A 972 15.01 -6.96 16.99
CA GLY A 972 15.20 -8.31 16.50
C GLY A 972 14.14 -9.18 17.21
N GLY A 973 13.16 -9.76 16.49
CA GLY A 973 12.18 -10.67 17.09
C GLY A 973 10.85 -10.81 16.32
N ASP A 974 10.85 -11.71 15.34
CA ASP A 974 9.76 -12.45 14.67
C ASP A 974 8.29 -12.04 14.82
N LEU A 975 7.60 -11.85 13.68
CA LEU A 975 6.29 -12.47 13.41
C LEU A 975 6.10 -12.65 11.89
N ASN A 976 5.89 -13.89 11.48
CA ASN A 976 5.62 -14.29 10.10
C ASN A 976 4.11 -14.48 9.90
N LYS A 977 3.65 -14.18 8.67
CA LYS A 977 2.37 -14.53 8.01
C LYS A 977 1.18 -13.53 8.07
N TYR A 978 1.27 -12.61 7.11
CA TYR A 978 0.25 -12.14 6.15
C TYR A 978 -1.00 -11.35 6.58
N ALA A 979 -1.05 -10.15 6.00
CA ALA A 979 -2.20 -9.36 5.54
C ALA A 979 -2.67 -8.18 6.39
N ARG A 980 -2.83 -7.04 5.68
CA ARG A 980 -3.51 -5.77 6.02
C ARG A 980 -2.65 -4.68 6.67
N VAL A 981 -2.23 -3.76 5.80
CA VAL A 981 -2.04 -2.30 6.00
C VAL A 981 -1.76 -1.88 7.45
N SER A 982 -0.48 -1.85 7.83
CA SER A 982 -0.02 -1.24 9.08
C SER A 982 -0.13 0.27 9.01
N LYS A 983 -0.73 0.84 10.06
CA LYS A 983 -1.31 2.17 10.20
C LYS A 983 -0.29 3.29 10.47
N ASN A 984 0.98 3.11 10.09
CA ASN A 984 2.05 4.10 10.25
C ASN A 984 2.92 4.15 8.99
N LEU A 985 2.41 4.74 7.90
CA LEU A 985 3.28 5.25 6.86
C LEU A 985 3.77 6.64 7.29
N HIS A 986 5.05 6.76 7.62
CA HIS A 986 5.68 8.07 7.72
C HIS A 986 5.71 8.70 6.33
N SER A 987 4.79 9.61 6.03
CA SER A 987 4.83 10.41 4.81
C SER A 987 5.97 11.43 4.93
N ARG A 988 7.02 11.26 4.13
CA ARG A 988 8.09 12.26 3.97
C ARG A 988 7.86 13.04 2.68
N ILE A 989 7.64 14.35 2.81
CA ILE A 989 7.50 15.27 1.68
C ILE A 989 8.91 15.78 1.37
N TYR A 990 9.42 15.48 0.18
CA TYR A 990 10.67 16.05 -0.31
C TYR A 990 10.36 17.37 -1.01
N PRO A 991 10.82 18.53 -0.50
CA PRO A 991 10.75 19.75 -1.28
C PRO A 991 11.73 19.61 -2.43
N ASN A 992 11.26 19.76 -3.67
CA ASN A 992 12.09 19.82 -4.87
C ASN A 992 12.89 21.13 -4.90
N PRO A 993 14.23 21.10 -5.09
CA PRO A 993 14.91 22.22 -5.69
C PRO A 993 15.83 21.74 -6.83
N ALA A 994 15.49 22.14 -8.06
CA ALA A 994 16.38 22.33 -9.19
C ALA A 994 17.08 21.12 -9.88
N SER A 995 17.19 19.91 -9.32
CA SER A 995 17.99 18.84 -9.98
C SER A 995 17.26 17.56 -10.44
N GLN A 996 15.95 17.40 -10.24
CA GLN A 996 15.18 16.20 -10.65
C GLN A 996 15.70 14.84 -10.12
N GLU A 997 16.69 14.81 -9.22
CA GLU A 997 17.32 13.58 -8.68
C GLU A 997 16.92 13.31 -7.22
N ILE A 998 16.62 12.04 -6.91
CA ILE A 998 16.35 11.51 -5.56
C ILE A 998 17.47 10.53 -5.19
N TYR A 999 18.00 10.65 -3.97
CA TYR A 999 19.04 9.76 -3.46
C TYR A 999 18.48 8.84 -2.36
N PHE A 1000 18.74 7.54 -2.50
CA PHE A 1000 18.39 6.52 -1.51
C PHE A 1000 19.67 6.08 -0.77
N GLU A 1001 19.75 6.33 0.53
CA GLU A 1001 20.80 5.76 1.37
C GLU A 1001 20.34 4.39 1.90
N THR A 1002 21.17 3.36 1.68
CA THR A 1002 20.93 1.98 2.08
C THR A 1002 22.15 1.45 2.83
N GLN A 1003 22.05 0.28 3.47
CA GLN A 1003 23.22 -0.42 4.01
C GLN A 1003 23.87 -1.37 2.99
N ALA A 1004 23.51 -1.26 1.70
CA ALA A 1004 23.96 -2.18 0.66
C ALA A 1004 25.46 -2.06 0.37
N SER A 1005 26.10 -3.20 0.12
CA SER A 1005 27.50 -3.29 -0.29
C SER A 1005 27.65 -4.34 -1.41
N ALA A 1006 28.81 -4.39 -2.05
CA ALA A 1006 29.10 -5.40 -3.08
C ALA A 1006 28.98 -6.85 -2.59
N GLN A 1007 29.03 -7.08 -1.26
CA GLN A 1007 28.86 -8.41 -0.66
C GLN A 1007 27.43 -8.70 -0.19
N ASN A 1008 26.57 -7.68 -0.06
CA ASN A 1008 25.16 -7.83 0.33
C ASN A 1008 24.28 -6.85 -0.45
N PRO A 1009 23.95 -7.17 -1.72
CA PRO A 1009 23.21 -6.28 -2.59
C PRO A 1009 21.76 -6.13 -2.13
N SER A 1010 21.23 -4.91 -2.23
CA SER A 1010 19.83 -4.62 -1.97
C SER A 1010 19.12 -4.27 -3.27
N ARG A 1011 17.81 -4.50 -3.34
CA ARG A 1011 16.98 -4.19 -4.50
C ARG A 1011 15.97 -3.11 -4.15
N ILE A 1012 15.90 -2.07 -4.97
CA ILE A 1012 14.85 -1.04 -4.89
C ILE A 1012 13.86 -1.24 -6.02
N GLU A 1013 12.57 -1.14 -5.72
CA GLU A 1013 11.47 -1.22 -6.66
C GLU A 1013 10.51 -0.05 -6.41
N ILE A 1014 10.11 0.67 -7.45
CA ILE A 1014 9.12 1.75 -7.37
C ILE A 1014 7.87 1.32 -8.11
N PHE A 1015 6.71 1.44 -7.49
CA PHE A 1015 5.41 1.09 -8.04
C PHE A 1015 4.48 2.30 -8.12
N ALA A 1016 3.65 2.33 -9.15
CA ALA A 1016 2.43 3.14 -9.12
C ALA A 1016 1.45 2.57 -8.08
N LEU A 1017 0.48 3.37 -7.64
CA LEU A 1017 -0.54 2.91 -6.67
C LEU A 1017 -1.43 1.77 -7.21
N ASP A 1018 -1.44 1.53 -8.52
CA ASP A 1018 -2.11 0.38 -9.16
C ASP A 1018 -1.27 -0.92 -9.09
N GLY A 1019 -0.09 -0.87 -8.46
CA GLY A 1019 0.80 -2.01 -8.26
C GLY A 1019 1.74 -2.31 -9.43
N LYS A 1020 1.70 -1.52 -10.52
CA LYS A 1020 2.64 -1.72 -11.64
C LYS A 1020 4.05 -1.22 -11.29
N PRO A 1021 5.11 -2.03 -11.49
CA PRO A 1021 6.47 -1.59 -11.28
C PRO A 1021 6.88 -0.58 -12.35
N ILE A 1022 7.31 0.60 -11.91
CA ILE A 1022 7.83 1.68 -12.74
C ILE A 1022 9.34 1.55 -12.89
N MET A 1023 10.02 1.10 -11.83
CA MET A 1023 11.47 0.91 -11.83
C MET A 1023 11.87 -0.22 -10.89
N GLN A 1024 12.93 -0.94 -11.26
CA GLN A 1024 13.61 -1.89 -10.39
C GLN A 1024 15.13 -1.77 -10.59
N ALA A 1025 15.89 -1.68 -9.49
CA ALA A 1025 17.34 -1.56 -9.53
C ALA A 1025 17.99 -2.39 -8.41
N ASN A 1026 19.08 -3.10 -8.74
CA ASN A 1026 19.95 -3.74 -7.76
C ASN A 1026 21.07 -2.78 -7.38
N ILE A 1027 21.37 -2.73 -6.10
CA ILE A 1027 22.24 -1.73 -5.49
C ILE A 1027 23.30 -2.44 -4.69
N GLU A 1028 24.55 -2.16 -5.05
CA GLU A 1028 25.76 -2.70 -4.42
C GLU A 1028 26.54 -1.61 -3.67
N GLN A 1029 25.98 -0.41 -3.56
CA GLN A 1029 26.61 0.77 -2.96
C GLN A 1029 25.67 1.42 -1.94
N LYS A 1030 26.26 2.10 -0.95
CA LYS A 1030 25.52 2.70 0.16
C LYS A 1030 24.56 3.80 -0.27
N LEU A 1031 24.84 4.53 -1.35
CA LEU A 1031 24.00 5.60 -1.86
C LEU A 1031 23.63 5.30 -3.31
N TYR A 1032 22.33 5.30 -3.62
CA TYR A 1032 21.83 5.10 -4.99
C TYR A 1032 21.09 6.33 -5.48
N ARG A 1033 21.40 6.74 -6.70
CA ARG A 1033 20.84 7.93 -7.35
C ARG A 1033 19.76 7.53 -8.35
N PHE A 1034 18.58 8.13 -8.20
CA PHE A 1034 17.43 7.94 -9.06
C PHE A 1034 17.01 9.25 -9.71
N ASP A 1035 16.85 9.26 -11.03
CA ASP A 1035 16.32 10.40 -11.77
C ASP A 1035 14.77 10.33 -11.77
N ALA A 1036 14.15 11.28 -11.07
CA ALA A 1036 12.71 11.39 -10.94
C ALA A 1036 12.07 12.31 -12.00
N GLY A 1037 12.84 12.85 -12.96
CA GLY A 1037 12.35 13.78 -13.98
C GLY A 1037 11.17 13.22 -14.80
N ASN A 1038 11.18 11.92 -15.04
CA ASN A 1038 10.17 11.20 -15.83
C ASN A 1038 8.92 10.75 -15.05
N LEU A 1039 8.86 10.99 -13.73
CA LEU A 1039 7.65 10.70 -12.94
C LEU A 1039 6.66 11.87 -13.02
N SER A 1040 5.37 11.56 -13.15
CA SER A 1040 4.29 12.54 -13.02
C SER A 1040 4.06 12.92 -11.56
N GLU A 1041 3.50 14.11 -11.31
CA GLU A 1041 3.01 14.49 -9.98
C GLU A 1041 2.00 13.44 -9.48
N GLY A 1042 2.18 12.96 -8.25
CA GLY A 1042 1.39 11.84 -7.74
C GLY A 1042 2.08 11.06 -6.62
N SER A 1043 1.39 10.03 -6.14
CA SER A 1043 1.89 9.13 -5.09
C SER A 1043 2.38 7.81 -5.69
N TYR A 1044 3.47 7.30 -5.15
CA TYR A 1044 4.14 6.07 -5.54
C TYR A 1044 4.51 5.26 -4.30
N LEU A 1045 4.74 3.96 -4.47
CA LEU A 1045 5.26 3.08 -3.42
C LEU A 1045 6.69 2.69 -3.75
N VAL A 1046 7.59 2.82 -2.78
CA VAL A 1046 8.99 2.40 -2.91
C VAL A 1046 9.21 1.21 -1.99
N LYS A 1047 9.67 0.09 -2.54
CA LYS A 1047 10.05 -1.10 -1.81
C LYS A 1047 11.56 -1.28 -1.85
N ILE A 1048 12.19 -1.43 -0.69
CA ILE A 1048 13.61 -1.77 -0.58
C ILE A 1048 13.71 -3.17 0.04
N THR A 1049 14.41 -4.06 -0.65
CA THR A 1049 14.62 -5.45 -0.24
C THR A 1049 16.10 -5.73 -0.05
N SER A 1050 16.50 -6.24 1.11
CA SER A 1050 17.88 -6.63 1.41
C SER A 1050 17.85 -8.03 2.04
N GLY A 1051 18.38 -9.02 1.32
CA GLY A 1051 18.19 -10.43 1.67
C GLY A 1051 16.70 -10.81 1.72
N THR A 1052 16.24 -11.35 2.86
CA THR A 1052 14.84 -11.74 3.09
C THR A 1052 13.96 -10.62 3.65
N ASN A 1053 14.55 -9.47 4.00
CA ASN A 1053 13.82 -8.36 4.59
C ASN A 1053 13.39 -7.35 3.52
N SER A 1054 12.12 -6.96 3.52
CA SER A 1054 11.62 -5.90 2.65
C SER A 1054 10.83 -4.86 3.44
N GLN A 1055 11.05 -3.58 3.16
CA GLN A 1055 10.24 -2.48 3.65
C GLN A 1055 9.62 -1.70 2.50
N MET A 1056 8.43 -1.13 2.73
CA MET A 1056 7.74 -0.26 1.77
C MET A 1056 7.41 1.09 2.38
N GLU A 1057 7.65 2.16 1.61
CA GLU A 1057 7.30 3.53 1.94
C GLU A 1057 6.51 4.21 0.81
N ARG A 1058 5.76 5.27 1.13
CA ARG A 1058 5.02 6.08 0.14
C ARG A 1058 5.83 7.32 -0.21
N LEU A 1059 6.12 7.47 -1.49
CA LEU A 1059 6.77 8.63 -2.08
C LEU A 1059 5.71 9.52 -2.73
N VAL A 1060 5.71 10.82 -2.45
CA VAL A 1060 4.82 11.80 -3.11
C VAL A 1060 5.68 12.78 -3.90
N ILE A 1061 5.47 12.82 -5.21
CA ILE A 1061 6.11 13.79 -6.11
C ILE A 1061 5.14 14.94 -6.32
N ILE A 1062 5.57 16.16 -6.00
CA ILE A 1062 4.86 17.41 -6.23
C ILE A 1062 5.79 18.25 -7.11
N LYS A 1063 5.37 18.61 -8.34
CA LYS A 1063 6.24 19.28 -9.31
C LYS A 1063 6.28 20.79 -9.11
#